data_AF-A0A4Y6Q1S7-F1
#
_entry.id   AF-A0A4Y6Q1S7-F1
#
_cell.length_a   1.000
_cell.length_b   1.000
_cell.length_c   1.000
_cell.angle_alpha   90.00
_cell.angle_beta   90.00
_cell.angle_gamma   90.00
#
_symmetry.space_group_name_H-M   'P 1'
#
loop_
_entity.id
_entity.type
_entity.pdbx_description
1 polymer ?
#
loop_
_entity_poly.entity_id
_entity_poly.type
_entity_poly.pdbx_seq_one_letter_code
_entity_poly.pdbx_strand_id
1 'polypeptide(L)'
;MTKIDVRHRHVGAYALLVENDAVLLVRKQRGPYRGCWDLPGGGLETNESPVEALFREVQEETGLRLDAPQPLTTTVIQCCHLLDRPQPEELLHVALIYRASSPDAVEPAVVVDNEDVSHAVWLPLDQLPGTQLTPIAQEALTAFSDKTAFSDEDGIPMTSALSPGQRLLQTFHQRHAGATTKTLARGRTESGRSSYEMLCSVATSAERGATVLDLACGDGFLLELVHEQLPDARLIGVDVSDAELEAARARLALCEPELLNARAQELPLADASIDVVLCHMSLMLMEEVEEVVAEIGRVLRPGGVVGLIVSDGSWPAGIGRTFKCLMKDAVAQFGGACPRLGDNRTRTEEGLLSLFGRKTGFEARTPPQSLTLELDADTEQVWESLSLMYNFAALDERGRDFVKSGFFDAVDDEYGKPDRLPYRTSLLFACFERLGRGTNRNNNSSSWTRLGEGTLTEVWTDGAHIRRPLRPWSQAVHQLLDHLEQREVAGVPRFVAIDGSSEILTHLHGQAVLRPWPEAVQSSEWMEQVGRWLRQVHESTADFQLTDGVSFAWGPTAPEPAHVVTHGDLGPWNMIVDDGEFSGVIDWDMARFGDPLDDVAEVAFELGPLRENRGMLDGDISREMVRARVAALCRGYGQVSADKVLRHVEPFYRRRIGEMPELAADDREPFVTLADAGNIESLCNDLEHFRDHFQ
;
A
#
# COMPACT_ATOMS: atom_id res chain seq x y z
N MET A 1 3.46 11.23 -40.49
CA MET A 1 3.61 12.15 -39.35
C MET A 1 4.58 13.24 -39.79
N THR A 2 4.11 14.48 -39.90
CA THR A 2 4.93 15.66 -40.21
C THR A 2 5.91 15.86 -39.05
N LYS A 3 7.22 15.96 -39.33
CA LYS A 3 8.24 16.25 -38.30
C LYS A 3 7.91 17.59 -37.64
N ILE A 4 7.74 17.58 -36.31
CA ILE A 4 7.69 18.80 -35.49
C ILE A 4 9.14 19.27 -35.38
N ASP A 5 9.44 20.44 -35.96
CA ASP A 5 10.82 20.93 -36.11
C ASP A 5 11.25 21.88 -34.98
N VAL A 6 10.33 22.31 -34.10
CA VAL A 6 10.64 23.27 -33.03
C VAL A 6 9.93 22.91 -31.71
N ARG A 7 10.73 22.74 -30.65
CA ARG A 7 10.29 22.55 -29.26
C ARG A 7 10.65 23.78 -28.44
N HIS A 8 9.65 24.51 -27.98
CA HIS A 8 9.83 25.67 -27.10
C HIS A 8 9.64 25.23 -25.64
N ARG A 9 10.52 25.73 -24.76
CA ARG A 9 10.37 25.57 -23.31
C ARG A 9 10.02 26.93 -22.73
N HIS A 10 8.92 26.99 -21.99
CA HIS A 10 8.47 28.20 -21.31
C HIS A 10 8.36 27.91 -19.82
N VAL A 11 8.86 28.83 -19.00
CA VAL A 11 8.71 28.79 -17.55
C VAL A 11 7.92 30.02 -17.16
N GLY A 12 6.81 29.82 -16.44
CA GLY A 12 5.97 30.92 -15.97
C GLY A 12 5.65 30.80 -14.48
N ALA A 13 5.36 31.93 -13.85
CA ALA A 13 4.95 32.02 -12.45
C ALA A 13 3.51 32.55 -12.36
N TYR A 14 2.68 31.86 -11.56
CA TYR A 14 1.23 32.08 -11.50
C TYR A 14 0.73 32.21 -10.07
N ALA A 15 -0.16 33.18 -9.83
CA ALA A 15 -0.70 33.47 -8.51
C ALA A 15 -2.12 32.91 -8.37
N LEU A 16 -2.34 32.12 -7.34
CA LEU A 16 -3.67 31.77 -6.87
C LEU A 16 -4.02 32.68 -5.69
N LEU A 17 -4.97 33.58 -5.92
CA LEU A 17 -5.59 34.40 -4.89
C LEU A 17 -7.02 33.92 -4.65
N VAL A 18 -7.36 33.67 -3.38
CA VAL A 18 -8.70 33.29 -2.97
C VAL A 18 -9.13 34.18 -1.81
N GLU A 19 -10.23 34.90 -2.00
CA GLU A 19 -10.82 35.81 -1.02
C GLU A 19 -12.34 35.61 -1.00
N ASN A 20 -12.93 35.50 0.19
CA ASN A 20 -14.39 35.37 0.38
C ASN A 20 -15.04 34.28 -0.50
N ASP A 21 -14.45 33.08 -0.54
CA ASP A 21 -14.88 31.94 -1.38
C ASP A 21 -14.94 32.23 -2.90
N ALA A 22 -14.21 33.25 -3.36
CA ALA A 22 -13.99 33.54 -4.76
C ALA A 22 -12.50 33.49 -5.11
N VAL A 23 -12.19 33.06 -6.34
CA VAL A 23 -10.83 33.02 -6.89
C VAL A 23 -10.67 34.11 -7.94
N LEU A 24 -9.51 34.77 -7.93
CA LEU A 24 -9.16 35.75 -8.98
C LEU A 24 -8.70 35.02 -10.23
N LEU A 25 -9.37 35.27 -11.35
CA LEU A 25 -9.06 34.68 -12.64
C LEU A 25 -8.95 35.75 -13.73
N VAL A 26 -8.07 35.51 -14.70
CA VAL A 26 -7.86 36.35 -15.87
C VAL A 26 -8.27 35.63 -17.15
N ARG A 27 -8.81 36.35 -18.14
CA ARG A 27 -9.26 35.77 -19.40
C ARG A 27 -8.26 35.98 -20.52
N LYS A 28 -7.61 34.91 -20.98
CA LYS A 28 -6.54 34.91 -22.00
C LYS A 28 -7.01 35.48 -23.35
N GLN A 29 -6.30 36.47 -23.90
CA GLN A 29 -6.53 37.01 -25.25
C GLN A 29 -5.67 36.37 -26.34
N ARG A 30 -4.52 35.79 -25.96
CA ARG A 30 -3.54 35.22 -26.89
C ARG A 30 -3.02 33.86 -26.40
N GLY A 31 -2.36 33.14 -27.31
CA GLY A 31 -1.77 31.82 -27.03
C GLY A 31 -2.77 30.65 -27.10
N PRO A 32 -2.32 29.43 -26.72
CA PRO A 32 -3.04 28.18 -26.96
C PRO A 32 -4.42 28.07 -26.28
N TYR A 33 -4.64 28.87 -25.25
CA TYR A 33 -5.86 28.85 -24.43
C TYR A 33 -6.66 30.15 -24.55
N ARG A 34 -6.58 30.83 -25.71
CA ARG A 34 -7.36 32.05 -25.96
C ARG A 34 -8.85 31.83 -25.66
N GLY A 35 -9.42 32.69 -24.81
CA GLY A 35 -10.81 32.65 -24.38
C GLY A 35 -11.07 31.88 -23.09
N CYS A 36 -10.12 31.07 -22.63
CA CYS A 36 -10.16 30.37 -21.34
C CYS A 36 -9.81 31.30 -20.16
N TRP A 37 -10.22 30.89 -18.98
CA TRP A 37 -9.89 31.51 -17.69
C TRP A 37 -8.63 30.86 -17.11
N ASP A 38 -7.67 31.68 -16.72
CA ASP A 38 -6.38 31.29 -16.19
C ASP A 38 -6.09 32.03 -14.87
N LEU A 39 -5.04 31.61 -14.17
CA LEU A 39 -4.50 32.38 -13.05
C LEU A 39 -3.76 33.61 -13.58
N PRO A 40 -3.76 34.73 -12.84
CA PRO A 40 -2.89 35.85 -13.17
C PRO A 40 -1.42 35.43 -13.05
N GLY A 41 -0.62 35.77 -14.06
CA GLY A 41 0.78 35.34 -14.14
C GLY A 41 1.30 35.09 -15.55
N GLY A 42 2.61 34.98 -15.68
CA GLY A 42 3.27 34.97 -16.98
C GLY A 42 4.71 34.48 -16.96
N GLY A 43 5.39 34.68 -18.08
CA GLY A 43 6.74 34.20 -18.32
C GLY A 43 7.79 35.01 -17.57
N LEU A 44 8.93 34.38 -17.26
CA LEU A 44 10.06 35.07 -16.64
C LEU A 44 10.84 35.89 -17.67
N GLU A 45 11.22 37.11 -17.31
CA GLU A 45 12.20 37.91 -18.04
C GLU A 45 13.65 37.49 -17.74
N THR A 46 14.60 38.00 -18.54
CA THR A 46 16.02 37.65 -18.38
C THR A 46 16.56 38.20 -17.05
N ASN A 47 17.07 37.31 -16.20
CA ASN A 47 17.56 37.59 -14.84
C ASN A 47 16.48 37.95 -13.81
N GLU A 48 15.23 37.62 -14.08
CA GLU A 48 14.11 37.76 -13.14
C GLU A 48 13.90 36.45 -12.35
N SER A 49 13.67 36.54 -11.05
CA SER A 49 13.24 35.38 -10.26
C SER A 49 11.76 35.07 -10.46
N PRO A 50 11.29 33.82 -10.22
CA PRO A 50 9.87 33.50 -10.33
C PRO A 50 8.95 34.38 -9.50
N VAL A 51 9.40 34.81 -8.31
CA VAL A 51 8.60 35.67 -7.41
C VAL A 51 8.55 37.12 -7.91
N GLU A 52 9.64 37.62 -8.49
CA GLU A 52 9.65 38.95 -9.14
C GLU A 52 8.73 38.97 -10.37
N ALA A 53 8.79 37.91 -11.20
CA ALA A 53 7.88 37.74 -12.34
C ALA A 53 6.42 37.69 -11.90
N LEU A 54 6.13 36.94 -10.83
CA LEU A 54 4.79 36.86 -10.23
C LEU A 54 4.26 38.25 -9.82
N PHE A 55 5.08 39.06 -9.16
CA PHE A 55 4.69 40.40 -8.72
C PHE A 55 4.41 41.34 -9.90
N ARG A 56 5.28 41.31 -10.93
CA ARG A 56 5.13 42.13 -12.13
C ARG A 56 3.87 41.75 -12.91
N GLU A 57 3.72 40.48 -13.27
CA GLU A 57 2.62 39.99 -14.11
C GLU A 57 1.26 40.22 -13.45
N VAL A 58 1.12 39.93 -12.15
CA VAL A 58 -0.16 40.13 -11.45
C VAL A 58 -0.52 41.62 -11.37
N GLN A 59 0.46 42.49 -11.14
CA GLN A 59 0.24 43.94 -11.16
C GLN A 59 -0.14 44.45 -12.56
N GLU A 60 0.48 43.93 -13.62
CA GLU A 60 0.19 44.31 -15.01
C GLU A 60 -1.18 43.79 -15.50
N GLU A 61 -1.59 42.60 -15.07
CA GLU A 61 -2.85 41.97 -15.51
C GLU A 61 -4.07 42.40 -14.69
N THR A 62 -3.90 42.68 -13.40
CA THR A 62 -5.01 42.88 -12.46
C THR A 62 -4.98 44.22 -11.72
N GLY A 63 -3.84 44.93 -11.76
CA GLY A 63 -3.60 46.14 -10.99
C GLY A 63 -3.31 45.89 -9.49
N LEU A 64 -3.40 44.65 -9.02
CA LEU A 64 -3.22 44.29 -7.61
C LEU A 64 -1.75 44.14 -7.24
N ARG A 65 -1.45 44.38 -5.96
CA ARG A 65 -0.16 44.03 -5.35
C ARG A 65 -0.32 42.72 -4.60
N LEU A 66 0.74 41.93 -4.53
CA LEU A 66 0.76 40.71 -3.75
C LEU A 66 1.62 40.86 -2.51
N ASP A 67 1.18 40.23 -1.42
CA ASP A 67 1.95 40.03 -0.21
C ASP A 67 2.26 38.53 -0.01
N ALA A 68 3.44 38.26 0.56
CA ALA A 68 3.87 36.96 1.08
C ALA A 68 3.58 35.72 0.19
N PRO A 69 3.97 35.69 -1.11
CA PRO A 69 3.71 34.55 -1.98
C PRO A 69 4.41 33.28 -1.46
N GLN A 70 3.65 32.19 -1.31
CA GLN A 70 4.14 30.89 -0.87
C GLN A 70 4.01 29.86 -2.01
N PRO A 71 5.04 29.01 -2.26
CA PRO A 71 4.94 27.97 -3.27
C PRO A 71 3.77 27.02 -2.97
N LEU A 72 2.81 26.93 -3.90
CA LEU A 72 1.65 26.04 -3.78
C LEU A 72 1.92 24.71 -4.48
N THR A 73 2.27 24.71 -5.76
CA THR A 73 2.59 23.50 -6.52
C THR A 73 3.42 23.84 -7.76
N THR A 74 3.88 22.82 -8.49
CA THR A 74 4.53 22.98 -9.79
C THR A 74 4.00 21.94 -10.74
N THR A 75 3.66 22.36 -11.97
CA THR A 75 3.16 21.45 -13.00
C THR A 75 3.83 21.67 -14.34
N VAL A 76 3.84 20.63 -15.16
CA VAL A 76 4.42 20.65 -16.49
C VAL A 76 3.34 20.32 -17.50
N ILE A 77 3.01 21.27 -18.36
CA ILE A 77 1.95 21.17 -19.36
C ILE A 77 2.59 21.14 -20.74
N GLN A 78 2.29 20.11 -21.50
CA GLN A 78 2.70 19.98 -22.89
C GLN A 78 1.50 20.32 -23.78
N CYS A 79 1.64 21.34 -24.62
CA CYS A 79 0.61 21.69 -25.60
C CYS A 79 1.21 21.88 -27.00
N CYS A 80 0.54 21.32 -27.99
CA CYS A 80 0.85 21.56 -29.41
C CYS A 80 -0.07 22.67 -29.91
N HIS A 81 0.51 23.77 -30.39
CA HIS A 81 -0.27 24.88 -30.92
C HIS A 81 0.25 25.35 -32.28
N LEU A 82 -0.67 25.78 -33.14
CA LEU A 82 -0.35 26.53 -34.33
C LEU A 82 -0.29 28.00 -33.89
N LEU A 83 0.90 28.55 -33.66
CA LEU A 83 1.04 30.00 -33.64
C LEU A 83 0.59 30.58 -35.00
N ASP A 84 0.53 31.90 -35.16
CA ASP A 84 0.22 32.59 -36.43
C ASP A 84 1.21 32.29 -37.59
N ARG A 85 1.98 31.21 -37.49
CA ARG A 85 2.91 30.66 -38.48
C ARG A 85 2.42 29.31 -39.03
N PRO A 86 2.76 28.95 -40.28
CA PRO A 86 2.19 27.80 -40.97
C PRO A 86 2.65 26.40 -40.49
N GLN A 87 3.43 26.31 -39.39
CA GLN A 87 3.97 25.04 -38.87
C GLN A 87 3.55 24.84 -37.41
N PRO A 88 3.13 23.62 -37.00
CA PRO A 88 2.78 23.32 -35.62
C PRO A 88 4.05 23.31 -34.75
N GLU A 89 3.98 24.04 -33.63
CA GLU A 89 5.06 24.11 -32.63
C GLU A 89 4.63 23.39 -31.34
N GLU A 90 5.59 22.73 -30.71
CA GLU A 90 5.39 22.02 -29.43
C GLU A 90 5.92 22.88 -28.28
N LEU A 91 5.05 23.26 -27.35
CA LEU A 91 5.40 24.04 -26.17
C LEU A 91 5.37 23.14 -24.93
N LEU A 92 6.50 23.07 -24.23
CA LEU A 92 6.60 22.51 -22.90
C LEU A 92 6.61 23.65 -21.89
N HIS A 93 5.51 23.80 -21.15
CA HIS A 93 5.31 24.87 -20.18
C HIS A 93 5.48 24.34 -18.75
N VAL A 94 6.47 24.84 -18.02
CA VAL A 94 6.64 24.62 -16.58
C VAL A 94 5.99 25.77 -15.83
N ALA A 95 4.89 25.52 -15.13
CA ALA A 95 4.16 26.50 -14.36
C ALA A 95 4.49 26.38 -12.87
N LEU A 96 5.06 27.45 -12.30
CA LEU A 96 5.33 27.60 -10.88
C LEU A 96 4.15 28.32 -10.23
N ILE A 97 3.37 27.63 -9.42
CA ILE A 97 2.12 28.16 -8.87
C ILE A 97 2.33 28.54 -7.41
N TYR A 98 1.95 29.77 -7.06
CA TYR A 98 2.07 30.34 -5.72
C TYR A 98 0.68 30.67 -5.17
N ARG A 99 0.48 30.45 -3.87
CA ARG A 99 -0.63 31.05 -3.12
C ARG A 99 -0.18 32.43 -2.66
N ALA A 100 -1.01 33.44 -2.88
CA ALA A 100 -0.73 34.80 -2.45
C ALA A 100 -2.01 35.49 -1.95
N SER A 101 -1.83 36.57 -1.20
CA SER A 101 -2.90 37.48 -0.79
C SER A 101 -2.63 38.89 -1.34
N SER A 102 -3.66 39.72 -1.45
CA SER A 102 -3.54 41.13 -1.81
C SER A 102 -3.91 42.00 -0.60
N PRO A 103 -3.10 43.01 -0.23
CA PRO A 103 -3.48 43.97 0.80
C PRO A 103 -4.56 44.96 0.31
N ASP A 104 -4.72 45.07 -1.01
CA ASP A 104 -5.67 45.98 -1.65
C ASP A 104 -7.00 45.24 -1.89
N ALA A 105 -7.92 45.30 -0.92
CA ALA A 105 -9.28 44.76 -1.02
C ALA A 105 -10.17 45.62 -1.96
N VAL A 106 -9.83 45.64 -3.24
CA VAL A 106 -10.49 46.44 -4.29
C VAL A 106 -10.88 45.52 -5.46
N GLU A 107 -11.93 45.88 -6.21
CA GLU A 107 -12.24 45.19 -7.47
C GLU A 107 -11.03 45.21 -8.42
N PRO A 108 -10.66 44.07 -9.05
CA PRO A 108 -9.54 44.01 -9.96
C PRO A 108 -9.84 44.88 -11.17
N ALA A 109 -8.93 45.79 -11.48
CA ALA A 109 -9.06 46.68 -12.64
C ALA A 109 -8.16 46.15 -13.75
N VAL A 110 -8.75 45.82 -14.90
CA VAL A 110 -7.95 45.53 -16.09
C VAL A 110 -7.16 46.78 -16.45
N VAL A 111 -5.83 46.68 -16.47
CA VAL A 111 -4.98 47.78 -16.92
C VAL A 111 -5.21 47.96 -18.42
N VAL A 112 -5.59 49.18 -18.82
CA VAL A 112 -6.21 49.54 -20.12
C VAL A 112 -5.34 49.21 -21.36
N ASP A 113 -4.09 48.77 -21.18
CA ASP A 113 -3.12 48.47 -22.25
C ASP A 113 -2.54 47.04 -22.20
N ASN A 114 -3.17 46.10 -21.49
CA ASN A 114 -2.68 44.72 -21.43
C ASN A 114 -3.10 43.90 -22.69
N GLU A 115 -2.12 43.53 -23.53
CA GLU A 115 -2.34 42.76 -24.77
C GLU A 115 -2.63 41.25 -24.53
N ASP A 116 -2.50 40.77 -23.29
CA ASP A 116 -2.48 39.33 -22.94
C ASP A 116 -3.78 38.85 -22.32
N VAL A 117 -4.46 39.72 -21.58
CA VAL A 117 -5.69 39.43 -20.84
C VAL A 117 -6.78 40.44 -21.14
N SER A 118 -8.03 40.00 -21.19
CA SER A 118 -9.17 40.88 -21.51
C SER A 118 -9.94 41.34 -20.30
N HIS A 119 -9.97 40.51 -19.26
CA HIS A 119 -10.74 40.70 -18.05
C HIS A 119 -10.00 40.02 -16.89
N ALA A 120 -10.03 40.66 -15.73
CA ALA A 120 -9.68 40.06 -14.44
C ALA A 120 -10.94 40.13 -13.57
N VAL A 121 -11.31 39.03 -12.91
CA VAL A 121 -12.56 38.96 -12.14
C VAL A 121 -12.44 37.95 -11.00
N TRP A 122 -13.12 38.26 -9.90
CA TRP A 122 -13.37 37.31 -8.82
C TRP A 122 -14.56 36.41 -9.20
N LEU A 123 -14.31 35.11 -9.37
CA LEU A 123 -15.36 34.14 -9.61
C LEU A 123 -15.58 33.27 -8.35
N PRO A 124 -16.82 33.12 -7.88
CA PRO A 124 -17.14 32.20 -6.79
C PRO A 124 -16.65 30.79 -7.11
N LEU A 125 -16.01 30.13 -6.14
CA LEU A 125 -15.44 28.78 -6.29
C LEU A 125 -16.52 27.74 -6.68
N ASP A 126 -17.77 27.96 -6.29
CA ASP A 126 -18.93 27.11 -6.60
C ASP A 126 -19.52 27.33 -8.00
N GLN A 127 -19.10 28.38 -8.71
CA GLN A 127 -19.61 28.79 -10.02
C GLN A 127 -18.54 28.77 -11.11
N LEU A 128 -17.44 28.05 -10.87
CA LEU A 128 -16.34 27.99 -11.83
C LEU A 128 -16.74 27.26 -13.12
N PRO A 129 -16.44 27.84 -14.30
CA PRO A 129 -16.76 27.23 -15.59
C PRO A 129 -15.72 26.14 -15.90
N GLY A 130 -15.90 24.94 -15.34
CA GLY A 130 -14.88 23.88 -15.33
C GLY A 130 -14.26 23.52 -16.69
N THR A 131 -15.03 23.55 -17.79
CA THR A 131 -14.54 23.27 -19.16
C THR A 131 -13.86 24.47 -19.84
N GLN A 132 -13.86 25.65 -19.21
CA GLN A 132 -13.26 26.87 -19.73
C GLN A 132 -12.03 27.32 -18.92
N LEU A 133 -11.58 26.53 -17.94
CA LEU A 133 -10.33 26.78 -17.21
C LEU A 133 -9.12 26.25 -17.99
N THR A 134 -7.98 26.92 -17.87
CA THR A 134 -6.69 26.38 -18.34
C THR A 134 -6.24 25.21 -17.46
N PRO A 135 -5.36 24.32 -17.96
CA PRO A 135 -4.78 23.26 -17.12
C PRO A 135 -4.00 23.80 -15.92
N ILE A 136 -3.40 24.99 -16.02
CA ILE A 136 -2.69 25.66 -14.90
C ILE A 136 -3.69 26.02 -13.79
N ALA A 137 -4.80 26.65 -14.15
CA ALA A 137 -5.83 27.03 -13.18
C ALA A 137 -6.50 25.80 -12.53
N GLN A 138 -6.77 24.75 -13.30
CA GLN A 138 -7.31 23.49 -12.78
C GLN A 138 -6.37 22.83 -11.76
N GLU A 139 -5.08 22.76 -12.08
CA GLU A 139 -4.07 22.18 -11.19
C GLU A 139 -3.93 22.99 -9.90
N ALA A 140 -3.91 24.32 -10.00
CA ALA A 140 -3.81 25.18 -8.82
C ALA A 140 -5.02 25.06 -7.89
N LEU A 141 -6.24 24.98 -8.43
CA LEU A 141 -7.46 24.83 -7.64
C LEU A 141 -7.53 23.46 -6.95
N THR A 142 -7.04 22.42 -7.64
CA THR A 142 -6.88 21.07 -7.05
C THR A 142 -5.88 21.12 -5.91
N ALA A 143 -4.68 21.64 -6.15
CA ALA A 143 -3.64 21.78 -5.14
C ALA A 143 -4.04 22.68 -3.96
N PHE A 144 -4.88 23.70 -4.19
CA PHE A 144 -5.39 24.59 -3.15
C PHE A 144 -6.45 23.94 -2.28
N SER A 145 -7.32 23.12 -2.88
CA SER A 145 -8.28 22.30 -2.14
C SER A 145 -7.57 21.28 -1.25
N ASP A 146 -6.38 20.82 -1.65
CA ASP A 146 -5.53 19.92 -0.86
C ASP A 146 -4.66 20.65 0.19
N LYS A 147 -4.29 21.92 -0.03
CA LYS A 147 -3.34 22.69 0.82
C LYS A 147 -3.94 23.81 1.68
N THR A 148 -5.21 24.17 1.55
CA THR A 148 -5.89 25.12 2.48
C THR A 148 -6.10 24.58 3.90
N ALA A 149 -5.55 23.41 4.20
CA ALA A 149 -5.53 22.80 5.54
C ALA A 149 -4.57 23.47 6.57
N PHE A 150 -3.83 24.53 6.22
CA PHE A 150 -2.97 25.31 7.14
C PHE A 150 -2.88 26.76 6.58
N SER A 151 -3.04 27.90 7.27
CA SER A 151 -3.12 28.38 8.66
C SER A 151 -3.88 29.72 8.67
N ASP A 152 -4.31 30.26 9.82
CA ASP A 152 -4.39 31.72 10.05
C ASP A 152 -4.30 32.11 11.56
N GLU A 153 -4.24 33.41 11.83
CA GLU A 153 -3.18 34.14 12.56
C GLU A 153 -3.21 34.24 14.11
N ASP A 154 -4.12 33.63 14.86
CA ASP A 154 -4.33 34.09 16.26
C ASP A 154 -3.77 33.21 17.40
N GLY A 155 -2.91 32.23 17.13
CA GLY A 155 -2.09 31.59 18.18
C GLY A 155 -2.86 30.93 19.34
N ILE A 156 -4.15 30.60 19.16
CA ILE A 156 -4.97 29.83 20.10
C ILE A 156 -5.43 28.54 19.38
N PRO A 157 -5.02 27.34 19.81
CA PRO A 157 -5.46 26.09 19.19
C PRO A 157 -6.90 25.77 19.63
N MET A 158 -7.83 25.77 18.68
CA MET A 158 -9.20 25.25 18.84
C MET A 158 -9.51 24.27 17.70
N THR A 159 -9.33 22.98 17.98
CA THR A 159 -10.03 21.80 17.41
C THR A 159 -10.39 21.78 15.90
N SER A 160 -9.52 21.13 15.13
CA SER A 160 -9.67 20.33 13.88
C SER A 160 -10.81 20.64 12.89
N ALA A 161 -10.48 21.18 11.71
CA ALA A 161 -11.26 20.88 10.51
C ALA A 161 -11.06 19.40 10.15
N LEU A 162 -12.15 18.62 10.07
CA LEU A 162 -12.11 17.19 9.78
C LEU A 162 -11.43 16.91 8.43
N SER A 163 -10.58 15.88 8.32
CA SER A 163 -10.02 15.40 7.06
C SER A 163 -11.12 14.96 6.07
N PRO A 164 -10.86 14.85 4.74
CA PRO A 164 -11.82 14.28 3.80
C PRO A 164 -12.34 12.90 4.21
N GLY A 165 -11.49 12.05 4.78
CA GLY A 165 -11.86 10.74 5.32
C GLY A 165 -12.76 10.86 6.54
N GLN A 166 -12.41 11.72 7.48
CA GLN A 166 -13.23 11.98 8.69
C GLN A 166 -14.61 12.57 8.33
N ARG A 167 -14.71 13.46 7.32
CA ARG A 167 -15.98 13.99 6.83
C ARG A 167 -16.85 12.93 6.17
N LEU A 168 -16.25 12.03 5.39
CA LEU A 168 -16.95 10.89 4.79
C LEU A 168 -17.53 9.99 5.89
N LEU A 169 -16.70 9.61 6.87
CA LEU A 169 -17.12 8.78 8.01
C LEU A 169 -18.26 9.44 8.79
N GLN A 170 -18.11 10.72 9.14
CA GLN A 170 -19.15 11.47 9.86
C GLN A 170 -20.47 11.51 9.07
N THR A 171 -20.42 11.84 7.78
CA THR A 171 -21.62 11.91 6.93
C THR A 171 -22.28 10.54 6.76
N PHE A 172 -21.46 9.49 6.61
CA PHE A 172 -21.92 8.12 6.48
C PHE A 172 -22.66 7.67 7.74
N HIS A 173 -22.04 7.79 8.91
CA HIS A 173 -22.64 7.35 10.18
C HIS A 173 -23.84 8.20 10.60
N GLN A 174 -23.88 9.48 10.22
CA GLN A 174 -25.07 10.32 10.41
C GLN A 174 -26.29 9.80 9.64
N ARG A 175 -26.08 9.18 8.47
CA ARG A 175 -27.15 8.64 7.61
C ARG A 175 -27.44 7.17 7.86
N HIS A 176 -26.45 6.41 8.31
CA HIS A 176 -26.48 4.96 8.36
C HIS A 176 -26.07 4.42 9.75
N ALA A 177 -26.62 5.00 10.82
CA ALA A 177 -26.39 4.49 12.18
C ALA A 177 -26.68 2.98 12.28
N GLY A 178 -25.79 2.26 12.94
CA GLY A 178 -25.82 0.80 13.07
C GLY A 178 -25.49 0.02 11.79
N ALA A 179 -24.87 0.65 10.78
CA ALA A 179 -24.49 -0.02 9.53
C ALA A 179 -23.60 -1.26 9.78
N THR A 180 -22.58 -1.13 10.62
CA THR A 180 -21.65 -2.24 10.94
C THR A 180 -22.38 -3.43 11.56
N THR A 181 -23.29 -3.18 12.49
CA THR A 181 -24.11 -4.22 13.15
C THR A 181 -25.00 -4.94 12.14
N LYS A 182 -25.69 -4.19 11.26
CA LYS A 182 -26.54 -4.77 10.19
C LYS A 182 -25.75 -5.69 9.26
N THR A 183 -24.50 -5.33 8.95
CA THR A 183 -23.64 -6.08 8.04
C THR A 183 -22.99 -7.29 8.71
N LEU A 184 -22.46 -7.16 9.93
CA LEU A 184 -21.56 -8.14 10.52
C LEU A 184 -22.15 -9.00 11.64
N ALA A 185 -23.23 -8.57 12.31
CA ALA A 185 -23.77 -9.30 13.46
C ALA A 185 -24.28 -10.71 13.10
N ARG A 186 -24.72 -10.92 11.84
CA ARG A 186 -25.15 -12.22 11.33
C ARG A 186 -23.98 -13.13 10.93
N GLY A 187 -22.78 -12.58 10.77
CA GLY A 187 -21.61 -13.32 10.34
C GLY A 187 -21.23 -14.41 11.34
N ARG A 188 -20.81 -15.57 10.84
CA ARG A 188 -20.37 -16.70 11.68
C ARG A 188 -19.01 -17.18 11.23
N THR A 189 -18.11 -17.39 12.19
CA THR A 189 -16.86 -18.13 11.99
C THR A 189 -17.16 -19.63 11.84
N GLU A 190 -16.18 -20.41 11.40
CA GLU A 190 -16.25 -21.88 11.38
C GLU A 190 -16.66 -22.47 12.75
N SER A 191 -16.26 -21.82 13.84
CA SER A 191 -16.64 -22.20 15.21
C SER A 191 -18.10 -21.89 15.59
N GLY A 192 -18.87 -21.29 14.68
CA GLY A 192 -20.26 -20.87 14.90
C GLY A 192 -20.42 -19.58 15.71
N ARG A 193 -19.33 -18.89 16.05
CA ARG A 193 -19.34 -17.62 16.79
C ARG A 193 -19.29 -16.43 15.83
N SER A 194 -19.99 -15.35 16.15
CA SER A 194 -19.87 -14.05 15.49
C SER A 194 -18.61 -13.30 15.93
N SER A 195 -18.20 -12.29 15.16
CA SER A 195 -17.08 -11.40 15.54
C SER A 195 -17.36 -10.63 16.84
N TYR A 196 -18.61 -10.28 17.11
CA TYR A 196 -19.02 -9.66 18.36
C TYR A 196 -18.90 -10.61 19.55
N GLU A 197 -19.32 -11.87 19.41
CA GLU A 197 -19.16 -12.89 20.47
C GLU A 197 -17.69 -13.24 20.72
N MET A 198 -16.86 -13.23 19.68
CA MET A 198 -15.40 -13.36 19.82
C MET A 198 -14.84 -12.24 20.68
N LEU A 199 -15.19 -10.99 20.35
CA LEU A 199 -14.70 -9.83 21.08
C LEU A 199 -15.27 -9.74 22.51
N CYS A 200 -16.55 -10.05 22.70
CA CYS A 200 -17.21 -10.13 24.02
C CYS A 200 -16.48 -11.12 24.97
N SER A 201 -15.92 -12.22 24.43
CA SER A 201 -15.18 -13.17 25.28
C SER A 201 -13.88 -12.62 25.89
N VAL A 202 -13.35 -11.52 25.34
CA VAL A 202 -12.25 -10.80 25.98
C VAL A 202 -12.73 -10.17 27.29
N ALA A 203 -13.92 -9.56 27.29
CA ALA A 203 -14.51 -8.98 28.50
C ALA A 203 -14.88 -10.05 29.54
N THR A 204 -15.43 -11.18 29.13
CA THR A 204 -15.82 -12.25 30.06
C THR A 204 -14.65 -12.99 30.71
N SER A 205 -13.42 -12.76 30.23
CA SER A 205 -12.21 -13.23 30.88
C SER A 205 -11.76 -12.37 32.08
N ALA A 206 -12.36 -11.21 32.28
CA ALA A 206 -12.02 -10.28 33.36
C ALA A 206 -12.67 -10.66 34.70
N GLU A 207 -12.21 -10.02 35.77
CA GLU A 207 -12.77 -10.21 37.12
C GLU A 207 -14.22 -9.69 37.21
N ARG A 208 -14.98 -10.24 38.17
CA ARG A 208 -16.36 -9.76 38.42
C ARG A 208 -16.37 -8.28 38.78
N GLY A 209 -17.29 -7.53 38.19
CA GLY A 209 -17.39 -6.09 38.37
C GLY A 209 -16.38 -5.27 37.57
N ALA A 210 -15.75 -5.87 36.54
CA ALA A 210 -14.85 -5.16 35.64
C ALA A 210 -15.52 -3.94 34.99
N THR A 211 -14.72 -2.89 34.77
CA THR A 211 -15.08 -1.72 33.97
C THR A 211 -14.67 -1.96 32.53
N VAL A 212 -15.66 -2.05 31.64
CA VAL A 212 -15.49 -2.34 30.21
C VAL A 212 -15.81 -1.08 29.40
N LEU A 213 -14.86 -0.67 28.58
CA LEU A 213 -15.01 0.39 27.58
C LEU A 213 -15.20 -0.22 26.20
N ASP A 214 -16.29 0.12 25.52
CA ASP A 214 -16.46 -0.09 24.08
C ASP A 214 -16.06 1.20 23.34
N LEU A 215 -14.91 1.16 22.67
CA LEU A 215 -14.30 2.29 21.96
C LEU A 215 -14.79 2.34 20.52
N ALA A 216 -15.42 3.45 20.16
CA ALA A 216 -16.26 3.61 18.97
C ALA A 216 -17.41 2.59 18.98
N CYS A 217 -18.27 2.72 20.00
CA CYS A 217 -19.30 1.74 20.32
C CYS A 217 -20.43 1.62 19.29
N GLY A 218 -20.51 2.53 18.31
CA GLY A 218 -21.56 2.55 17.31
C GLY A 218 -22.95 2.57 17.95
N ASP A 219 -23.86 1.75 17.42
CA ASP A 219 -25.23 1.57 17.92
C ASP A 219 -25.33 0.71 19.20
N GLY A 220 -24.21 0.43 19.86
CA GLY A 220 -24.17 -0.21 21.18
C GLY A 220 -24.44 -1.71 21.19
N PHE A 221 -24.35 -2.40 20.04
CA PHE A 221 -24.60 -3.85 19.96
C PHE A 221 -23.67 -4.67 20.86
N LEU A 222 -22.39 -4.33 20.88
CA LEU A 222 -21.41 -5.05 21.68
C LEU A 222 -21.65 -4.84 23.18
N LEU A 223 -22.01 -3.64 23.60
CA LEU A 223 -22.38 -3.33 24.98
C LEU A 223 -23.58 -4.15 25.45
N GLU A 224 -24.61 -4.34 24.60
CA GLU A 224 -25.76 -5.19 24.89
C GLU A 224 -25.31 -6.64 25.16
N LEU A 225 -24.50 -7.21 24.26
CA LEU A 225 -23.96 -8.56 24.40
C LEU A 225 -23.07 -8.73 25.65
N VAL A 226 -22.28 -7.71 25.99
CA VAL A 226 -21.46 -7.73 27.20
C VAL A 226 -22.35 -7.66 28.45
N HIS A 227 -23.40 -6.82 28.45
CA HIS A 227 -24.34 -6.73 29.57
C HIS A 227 -25.06 -8.07 29.84
N GLU A 228 -25.49 -8.76 28.78
CA GLU A 228 -26.13 -10.08 28.89
C GLU A 228 -25.22 -11.13 29.56
N GLN A 229 -23.91 -11.09 29.28
CA GLN A 229 -22.93 -12.04 29.81
C GLN A 229 -22.33 -11.61 31.16
N LEU A 230 -22.23 -10.31 31.40
CA LEU A 230 -21.65 -9.70 32.60
C LEU A 230 -22.58 -8.60 33.15
N PRO A 231 -23.72 -8.97 33.76
CA PRO A 231 -24.70 -7.99 34.26
C PRO A 231 -24.15 -7.10 35.38
N ASP A 232 -23.10 -7.54 36.07
CA ASP A 232 -22.44 -6.80 37.14
C ASP A 232 -21.31 -5.87 36.64
N ALA A 233 -20.98 -5.89 35.35
CA ALA A 233 -19.91 -5.06 34.79
C ALA A 233 -20.34 -3.59 34.68
N ARG A 234 -19.39 -2.66 34.90
CA ARG A 234 -19.60 -1.25 34.59
C ARG A 234 -19.30 -1.02 33.11
N LEU A 235 -20.31 -0.62 32.35
CA LEU A 235 -20.21 -0.45 30.90
C LEU A 235 -20.11 1.02 30.52
N ILE A 236 -19.13 1.33 29.66
CA ILE A 236 -18.90 2.66 29.11
C ILE A 236 -18.81 2.52 27.59
N GLY A 237 -19.56 3.33 26.85
CA GLY A 237 -19.47 3.43 25.39
C GLY A 237 -18.97 4.82 24.98
N VAL A 238 -18.00 4.88 24.07
CA VAL A 238 -17.51 6.14 23.49
C VAL A 238 -17.70 6.09 21.99
N ASP A 239 -18.29 7.12 21.39
CA ASP A 239 -18.34 7.30 19.95
C ASP A 239 -18.32 8.80 19.60
N VAL A 240 -17.88 9.16 18.40
CA VAL A 240 -17.88 10.56 17.92
C VAL A 240 -19.20 10.94 17.25
N SER A 241 -19.98 9.94 16.80
CA SER A 241 -21.22 10.13 16.06
C SER A 241 -22.42 10.25 17.00
N ASP A 242 -23.06 11.41 17.02
CA ASP A 242 -24.31 11.63 17.77
C ASP A 242 -25.43 10.68 17.32
N ALA A 243 -25.49 10.35 16.03
CA ALA A 243 -26.50 9.43 15.48
C ALA A 243 -26.31 7.99 15.98
N GLU A 244 -25.05 7.54 16.09
CA GLU A 244 -24.73 6.22 16.65
C GLU A 244 -25.04 6.18 18.15
N LEU A 245 -24.64 7.21 18.89
CA LEU A 245 -24.93 7.32 20.33
C LEU A 245 -26.44 7.36 20.63
N GLU A 246 -27.24 8.02 19.78
CA GLU A 246 -28.69 8.03 19.94
C GLU A 246 -29.30 6.65 19.67
N ALA A 247 -28.80 5.94 18.66
CA ALA A 247 -29.19 4.54 18.41
C ALA A 247 -28.77 3.63 19.58
N ALA A 248 -27.59 3.82 20.15
CA ALA A 248 -27.10 3.10 21.32
C ALA A 248 -27.97 3.35 22.55
N ARG A 249 -28.36 4.61 22.83
CA ARG A 249 -29.31 4.94 23.91
C ARG A 249 -30.63 4.23 23.76
N ALA A 250 -31.16 4.19 22.53
CA ALA A 250 -32.42 3.50 22.26
C ALA A 250 -32.31 1.99 22.48
N ARG A 251 -31.22 1.35 22.04
CA ARG A 251 -30.97 -0.08 22.25
C ARG A 251 -30.76 -0.42 23.72
N LEU A 252 -29.94 0.35 24.43
CA LEU A 252 -29.46 0.07 25.77
C LEU A 252 -30.33 0.70 26.88
N ALA A 253 -31.57 1.09 26.55
CA ALA A 253 -32.47 1.82 27.45
C ALA A 253 -32.75 1.12 28.78
N LEU A 254 -32.58 -0.21 28.85
CA LEU A 254 -32.75 -1.01 30.07
C LEU A 254 -31.45 -1.27 30.85
N CYS A 255 -30.30 -1.00 30.24
CA CYS A 255 -28.97 -1.29 30.79
C CYS A 255 -28.26 -0.03 31.33
N GLU A 256 -28.72 1.16 30.93
CA GLU A 256 -28.21 2.50 31.30
C GLU A 256 -26.67 2.63 31.38
N PRO A 257 -25.91 2.25 30.32
CA PRO A 257 -24.46 2.45 30.30
C PRO A 257 -24.08 3.92 30.21
N GLU A 258 -22.84 4.24 30.61
CA GLU A 258 -22.28 5.59 30.44
C GLU A 258 -21.87 5.79 28.98
N LEU A 259 -22.63 6.60 28.23
CA LEU A 259 -22.37 6.89 26.81
C LEU A 259 -21.78 8.30 26.64
N LEU A 260 -20.60 8.39 26.03
CA LEU A 260 -19.79 9.60 25.95
C LEU A 260 -19.54 9.98 24.48
N ASN A 261 -19.83 11.23 24.11
CA ASN A 261 -19.39 11.78 22.83
C ASN A 261 -17.95 12.29 22.97
N ALA A 262 -16.99 11.56 22.41
CA ALA A 262 -15.57 11.91 22.46
C ALA A 262 -14.76 11.25 21.33
N ARG A 263 -13.58 11.82 21.04
CA ARG A 263 -12.60 11.22 20.11
C ARG A 263 -11.77 10.16 20.84
N ALA A 264 -11.39 9.10 20.13
CA ALA A 264 -10.55 8.05 20.68
C ALA A 264 -9.12 8.53 21.06
N GLN A 265 -8.66 9.64 20.47
CA GLN A 265 -7.37 10.26 20.75
C GLN A 265 -7.36 11.02 22.09
N GLU A 266 -8.54 11.41 22.60
CA GLU A 266 -8.68 12.19 23.84
C GLU A 266 -9.95 11.74 24.58
N LEU A 267 -9.80 10.73 25.43
CA LEU A 267 -10.90 10.13 26.16
C LEU A 267 -11.16 10.91 27.47
N PRO A 268 -12.41 11.32 27.76
CA PRO A 268 -12.78 12.00 29.00
C PRO A 268 -12.89 11.02 30.18
N LEU A 269 -11.90 10.13 30.31
CA LEU A 269 -11.80 9.07 31.29
C LEU A 269 -10.50 9.22 32.07
N ALA A 270 -10.50 8.82 33.34
CA ALA A 270 -9.32 8.90 34.19
C ALA A 270 -8.24 7.88 33.80
N ASP A 271 -6.98 8.18 34.11
CA ASP A 271 -5.87 7.24 33.97
C ASP A 271 -6.14 5.95 34.76
N ALA A 272 -5.74 4.80 34.21
CA ALA A 272 -5.85 3.49 34.86
C ALA A 272 -7.23 3.23 35.52
N SER A 273 -8.31 3.57 34.80
CA SER A 273 -9.69 3.45 35.27
C SER A 273 -10.47 2.32 34.60
N ILE A 274 -9.95 1.74 33.52
CA ILE A 274 -10.59 0.72 32.70
C ILE A 274 -9.86 -0.63 32.83
N ASP A 275 -10.62 -1.73 32.92
CA ASP A 275 -10.09 -3.09 32.96
C ASP A 275 -10.00 -3.72 31.56
N VAL A 276 -11.00 -3.46 30.73
CA VAL A 276 -11.11 -4.01 29.38
C VAL A 276 -11.51 -2.91 28.40
N VAL A 277 -10.75 -2.76 27.31
CA VAL A 277 -11.14 -1.96 26.14
C VAL A 277 -11.50 -2.91 25.01
N LEU A 278 -12.66 -2.73 24.39
CA LEU A 278 -13.06 -3.43 23.18
C LEU A 278 -13.13 -2.40 22.05
N CYS A 279 -12.71 -2.78 20.85
CA CYS A 279 -12.88 -1.95 19.67
C CYS A 279 -13.24 -2.83 18.47
N HIS A 280 -14.47 -2.66 17.97
CA HIS A 280 -14.98 -3.44 16.84
C HIS A 280 -15.02 -2.56 15.58
N MET A 281 -14.30 -2.99 14.54
CA MET A 281 -14.32 -2.45 13.19
C MET A 281 -14.09 -0.94 13.06
N SER A 282 -13.39 -0.32 14.02
CA SER A 282 -13.20 1.13 14.05
C SER A 282 -11.74 1.57 14.07
N LEU A 283 -10.83 0.85 14.74
CA LEU A 283 -9.42 1.26 14.86
C LEU A 283 -8.76 1.57 13.50
N MET A 284 -9.10 0.83 12.44
CA MET A 284 -8.56 1.04 11.09
C MET A 284 -9.10 2.26 10.33
N LEU A 285 -10.10 2.91 10.89
CA LEU A 285 -10.70 4.14 10.36
C LEU A 285 -10.15 5.38 11.08
N MET A 286 -9.50 5.20 12.23
CA MET A 286 -8.96 6.29 13.05
C MET A 286 -7.66 6.83 12.46
N GLU A 287 -7.55 8.15 12.46
CA GLU A 287 -6.30 8.87 12.20
C GLU A 287 -5.50 8.99 13.51
N GLU A 288 -4.23 9.40 13.41
CA GLU A 288 -3.32 9.55 14.56
C GLU A 288 -3.30 8.29 15.46
N VAL A 289 -3.15 7.11 14.85
CA VAL A 289 -3.31 5.82 15.54
C VAL A 289 -2.39 5.66 16.75
N GLU A 290 -1.20 6.27 16.74
CA GLU A 290 -0.30 6.32 17.89
C GLU A 290 -0.92 7.00 19.11
N GLU A 291 -1.66 8.09 18.91
CA GLU A 291 -2.36 8.81 19.98
C GLU A 291 -3.50 7.96 20.53
N VAL A 292 -4.25 7.28 19.65
CA VAL A 292 -5.29 6.32 20.07
C VAL A 292 -4.71 5.21 20.93
N VAL A 293 -3.60 4.60 20.52
CA VAL A 293 -2.92 3.54 21.29
C VAL A 293 -2.42 4.07 22.63
N ALA A 294 -1.83 5.28 22.64
CA ALA A 294 -1.37 5.92 23.86
C ALA A 294 -2.54 6.16 24.83
N GLU A 295 -3.69 6.59 24.31
CA GLU A 295 -4.88 6.91 25.09
C GLU A 295 -5.59 5.66 25.63
N ILE A 296 -5.70 4.60 24.82
CA ILE A 296 -6.10 3.25 25.27
C ILE A 296 -5.19 2.82 26.42
N GLY A 297 -3.88 3.03 26.25
CA GLY A 297 -2.90 2.76 27.29
C GLY A 297 -3.07 3.59 28.56
N ARG A 298 -3.38 4.86 28.42
CA ARG A 298 -3.57 5.78 29.55
C ARG A 298 -4.76 5.34 30.41
N VAL A 299 -5.89 5.01 29.78
CA VAL A 299 -7.12 4.64 30.50
C VAL A 299 -7.09 3.22 31.06
N LEU A 300 -6.34 2.29 30.43
CA LEU A 300 -6.20 0.91 30.91
C LEU A 300 -5.38 0.82 32.20
N ARG A 301 -5.86 0.03 33.15
CA ARG A 301 -5.08 -0.42 34.30
C ARG A 301 -3.89 -1.27 33.84
N PRO A 302 -2.76 -1.27 34.57
CA PRO A 302 -1.74 -2.31 34.41
C PRO A 302 -2.36 -3.71 34.53
N GLY A 303 -2.11 -4.58 33.57
CA GLY A 303 -2.72 -5.92 33.45
C GLY A 303 -4.11 -5.93 32.80
N GLY A 304 -4.69 -4.75 32.54
CA GLY A 304 -5.92 -4.62 31.75
C GLY A 304 -5.69 -4.97 30.28
N VAL A 305 -6.76 -5.26 29.56
CA VAL A 305 -6.69 -5.79 28.19
C VAL A 305 -7.40 -4.92 27.16
N VAL A 306 -6.90 -4.97 25.93
CA VAL A 306 -7.59 -4.45 24.76
C VAL A 306 -7.85 -5.57 23.77
N GLY A 307 -9.12 -5.76 23.41
CA GLY A 307 -9.55 -6.65 22.33
C GLY A 307 -9.90 -5.84 21.08
N LEU A 308 -9.48 -6.31 19.92
CA LEU A 308 -9.66 -5.63 18.64
C LEU A 308 -10.26 -6.60 17.62
N ILE A 309 -11.25 -6.13 16.86
CA ILE A 309 -11.67 -6.71 15.59
C ILE A 309 -11.47 -5.65 14.52
N VAL A 310 -10.71 -5.94 13.47
CA VAL A 310 -10.44 -5.01 12.36
C VAL A 310 -10.54 -5.73 11.02
N SER A 311 -10.70 -4.99 9.92
CA SER A 311 -10.56 -5.57 8.58
C SER A 311 -9.09 -5.86 8.29
N ASP A 312 -8.81 -6.98 7.63
CA ASP A 312 -7.47 -7.35 7.16
C ASP A 312 -7.09 -6.66 5.82
N GLY A 313 -7.96 -5.77 5.31
CA GLY A 313 -7.78 -5.10 4.03
C GLY A 313 -8.05 -5.98 2.80
N SER A 314 -8.35 -7.26 2.98
CA SER A 314 -8.72 -8.16 1.88
C SER A 314 -10.14 -7.83 1.39
N TRP A 315 -10.37 -8.09 0.11
CA TRP A 315 -11.70 -8.00 -0.45
C TRP A 315 -12.43 -9.33 -0.30
N PRO A 316 -13.76 -9.31 -0.04
CA PRO A 316 -14.53 -10.53 0.15
C PRO A 316 -14.50 -11.44 -1.10
N ALA A 317 -14.47 -12.76 -0.89
CA ALA A 317 -14.46 -13.75 -1.98
C ALA A 317 -15.86 -13.96 -2.61
N GLY A 318 -15.93 -14.73 -3.70
CA GLY A 318 -17.19 -14.98 -4.42
C GLY A 318 -17.77 -13.70 -5.00
N ILE A 319 -19.06 -13.45 -4.77
CA ILE A 319 -19.75 -12.26 -5.29
C ILE A 319 -19.12 -10.93 -4.83
N GLY A 320 -18.38 -10.93 -3.71
CA GLY A 320 -17.61 -9.78 -3.26
C GLY A 320 -16.48 -9.36 -4.21
N ARG A 321 -15.87 -10.33 -4.93
CA ARG A 321 -14.86 -10.04 -5.96
C ARG A 321 -15.52 -9.35 -7.15
N THR A 322 -16.70 -9.81 -7.57
CA THR A 322 -17.47 -9.19 -8.63
C THR A 322 -17.87 -7.75 -8.27
N PHE A 323 -18.35 -7.54 -7.05
CA PHE A 323 -18.65 -6.21 -6.53
C PHE A 323 -17.41 -5.29 -6.55
N LYS A 324 -16.22 -5.79 -6.17
CA LYS A 324 -14.95 -5.05 -6.26
C LYS A 324 -14.63 -4.62 -7.69
N CYS A 325 -14.78 -5.52 -8.67
CA CYS A 325 -14.52 -5.20 -10.08
C CYS A 325 -15.49 -4.11 -10.57
N LEU A 326 -16.78 -4.26 -10.27
CA LEU A 326 -17.79 -3.25 -10.61
C LEU A 326 -17.49 -1.89 -9.98
N MET A 327 -17.06 -1.87 -8.72
CA MET A 327 -16.61 -0.65 -8.04
C MET A 327 -15.43 0.00 -8.77
N LYS A 328 -14.42 -0.78 -9.17
CA LYS A 328 -13.26 -0.28 -9.93
C LYS A 328 -13.68 0.35 -11.26
N ASP A 329 -14.56 -0.32 -11.98
CA ASP A 329 -15.07 0.15 -13.28
C ASP A 329 -15.91 1.42 -13.11
N ALA A 330 -16.73 1.49 -12.06
CA ALA A 330 -17.52 2.67 -11.73
C ALA A 330 -16.63 3.89 -11.44
N VAL A 331 -15.56 3.71 -10.66
CA VAL A 331 -14.58 4.79 -10.39
C VAL A 331 -13.88 5.23 -11.67
N ALA A 332 -13.47 4.28 -12.53
CA ALA A 332 -12.80 4.59 -13.79
C ALA A 332 -13.71 5.36 -14.77
N GLN A 333 -15.02 5.06 -14.76
CA GLN A 333 -15.98 5.62 -15.71
C GLN A 333 -16.64 6.93 -15.22
N PHE A 334 -16.96 7.02 -13.94
CA PHE A 334 -17.76 8.11 -13.36
C PHE A 334 -17.00 8.96 -12.36
N GLY A 335 -15.79 8.55 -11.95
CA GLY A 335 -15.05 9.19 -10.87
C GLY A 335 -15.63 8.82 -9.48
N GLY A 336 -15.19 9.55 -8.45
CA GLY A 336 -15.58 9.27 -7.06
C GLY A 336 -14.66 8.24 -6.41
N ALA A 337 -13.45 8.67 -6.02
CA ALA A 337 -12.55 7.83 -5.26
C ALA A 337 -12.82 8.00 -3.75
N CYS A 338 -12.84 6.88 -3.02
CA CYS A 338 -12.87 6.93 -1.57
C CYS A 338 -11.55 7.53 -1.05
N PRO A 339 -11.59 8.57 -0.19
CA PRO A 339 -10.38 9.07 0.44
C PRO A 339 -9.75 7.96 1.29
N ARG A 340 -8.44 8.05 1.51
CA ARG A 340 -7.76 7.12 2.41
C ARG A 340 -8.38 7.23 3.81
N LEU A 341 -8.78 6.09 4.38
CA LEU A 341 -9.37 6.00 5.72
C LEU A 341 -8.39 5.33 6.70
N GLY A 342 -8.00 6.08 7.73
CA GLY A 342 -7.14 5.63 8.82
C GLY A 342 -5.74 5.15 8.40
N ASP A 343 -5.13 4.33 9.24
CA ASP A 343 -3.77 3.82 9.07
C ASP A 343 -3.74 2.39 8.53
N ASN A 344 -2.79 2.07 7.63
CA ASN A 344 -2.71 0.73 7.05
C ASN A 344 -2.14 -0.30 8.05
N ARG A 345 -1.34 0.13 9.04
CA ARG A 345 -0.75 -0.75 10.05
C ARG A 345 -1.82 -1.46 10.89
N THR A 346 -2.97 -0.86 11.09
CA THR A 346 -4.05 -1.51 11.86
C THR A 346 -4.69 -2.69 11.13
N ARG A 347 -4.41 -2.87 9.83
CA ARG A 347 -5.04 -3.89 8.98
C ARG A 347 -4.17 -5.14 8.81
N THR A 348 -3.00 -5.19 9.43
CA THR A 348 -2.09 -6.34 9.35
C THR A 348 -1.74 -6.82 10.75
N GLU A 349 -1.44 -8.12 10.89
CA GLU A 349 -1.02 -8.69 12.17
C GLU A 349 0.24 -7.98 12.68
N GLU A 350 1.21 -7.74 11.79
CA GLU A 350 2.44 -7.03 12.12
C GLU A 350 2.19 -5.59 12.55
N GLY A 351 1.38 -4.86 11.81
CA GLY A 351 1.15 -3.46 12.13
C GLY A 351 0.42 -3.32 13.47
N LEU A 352 -0.50 -4.23 13.80
CA LEU A 352 -1.10 -4.33 15.13
C LEU A 352 -0.06 -4.67 16.22
N LEU A 353 0.86 -5.60 15.97
CA LEU A 353 1.95 -5.93 16.91
C LEU A 353 2.95 -4.79 17.10
N SER A 354 3.18 -3.99 16.04
CA SER A 354 4.01 -2.79 16.07
C SER A 354 3.36 -1.68 16.89
N LEU A 355 2.05 -1.47 16.69
CA LEU A 355 1.26 -0.48 17.43
C LEU A 355 1.09 -0.88 18.90
N PHE A 356 0.70 -2.12 19.19
CA PHE A 356 0.49 -2.66 20.54
C PHE A 356 1.67 -3.55 21.00
N GLY A 357 2.88 -3.02 20.88
CA GLY A 357 4.11 -3.71 21.26
C GLY A 357 4.66 -3.30 22.64
N ARG A 358 5.73 -3.98 23.05
CA ARG A 358 6.40 -3.69 24.35
C ARG A 358 6.89 -2.24 24.45
N LYS A 359 7.25 -1.62 23.32
CA LYS A 359 7.67 -0.20 23.26
C LYS A 359 6.54 0.77 23.59
N THR A 360 5.29 0.42 23.28
CA THR A 360 4.09 1.22 23.59
C THR A 360 3.41 0.78 24.88
N GLY A 361 4.03 -0.17 25.61
CA GLY A 361 3.57 -0.65 26.90
C GLY A 361 2.52 -1.75 26.80
N PHE A 362 2.51 -2.53 25.72
CA PHE A 362 1.58 -3.64 25.51
C PHE A 362 2.31 -4.94 25.21
N GLU A 363 1.63 -6.06 25.40
CA GLU A 363 2.07 -7.38 24.99
C GLU A 363 0.87 -8.19 24.47
N ALA A 364 1.04 -8.88 23.34
CA ALA A 364 -0.02 -9.72 22.79
C ALA A 364 -0.28 -10.92 23.71
N ARG A 365 -1.54 -11.14 24.11
CA ARG A 365 -1.94 -12.35 24.86
C ARG A 365 -1.89 -13.59 23.98
N THR A 366 -2.25 -13.41 22.72
CA THR A 366 -2.10 -14.36 21.62
C THR A 366 -1.70 -13.58 20.37
N PRO A 367 -0.99 -14.20 19.42
CA PRO A 367 -0.81 -13.59 18.10
C PRO A 367 -2.17 -13.16 17.52
N PRO A 368 -2.25 -12.04 16.78
CA PRO A 368 -3.43 -11.71 15.99
C PRO A 368 -3.83 -12.90 15.12
N GLN A 369 -5.13 -13.08 14.92
CA GLN A 369 -5.70 -14.24 14.23
C GLN A 369 -6.58 -13.76 13.09
N SER A 370 -6.36 -14.28 11.88
CA SER A 370 -7.32 -14.14 10.80
C SER A 370 -8.61 -14.90 11.10
N LEU A 371 -9.74 -14.23 10.90
CA LEU A 371 -11.09 -14.78 11.04
C LEU A 371 -11.81 -14.65 9.71
N THR A 372 -12.29 -15.77 9.17
CA THR A 372 -13.25 -15.75 8.05
C THR A 372 -14.67 -15.77 8.61
N LEU A 373 -15.47 -14.78 8.24
CA LEU A 373 -16.89 -14.72 8.54
C LEU A 373 -17.70 -15.14 7.31
N GLU A 374 -18.53 -16.16 7.50
CA GLU A 374 -19.60 -16.55 6.56
C GLU A 374 -20.81 -15.65 6.77
N LEU A 375 -21.21 -14.96 5.71
CA LEU A 375 -22.27 -13.94 5.66
C LEU A 375 -23.36 -14.29 4.63
N ASP A 376 -23.37 -15.54 4.15
CA ASP A 376 -24.33 -16.09 3.19
C ASP A 376 -25.76 -15.67 3.55
N ALA A 377 -26.46 -15.10 2.60
CA ALA A 377 -27.81 -14.55 2.80
C ALA A 377 -28.57 -14.52 1.48
N ASP A 378 -29.83 -14.11 1.47
CA ASP A 378 -30.48 -13.84 0.19
C ASP A 378 -29.78 -12.67 -0.54
N THR A 379 -29.99 -12.57 -1.86
CA THR A 379 -29.30 -11.61 -2.72
C THR A 379 -29.49 -10.16 -2.25
N GLU A 380 -30.69 -9.79 -1.80
CA GLU A 380 -30.99 -8.44 -1.32
C GLU A 380 -30.22 -8.14 -0.03
N GLN A 381 -30.18 -9.09 0.90
CA GLN A 381 -29.42 -8.96 2.16
C GLN A 381 -27.90 -8.87 1.95
N VAL A 382 -27.36 -9.55 0.94
CA VAL A 382 -25.93 -9.40 0.55
C VAL A 382 -25.70 -8.03 -0.09
N TRP A 383 -26.59 -7.60 -0.99
CA TRP A 383 -26.53 -6.27 -1.59
C TRP A 383 -26.59 -5.14 -0.54
N GLU A 384 -27.52 -5.22 0.42
CA GLU A 384 -27.61 -4.28 1.53
C GLU A 384 -26.30 -4.20 2.33
N SER A 385 -25.63 -5.35 2.54
CA SER A 385 -24.35 -5.40 3.25
C SER A 385 -23.22 -4.72 2.48
N LEU A 386 -23.13 -4.98 1.17
CA LEU A 386 -22.10 -4.40 0.30
C LEU A 386 -22.33 -2.90 0.03
N SER A 387 -23.59 -2.47 -0.08
CA SER A 387 -23.95 -1.06 -0.28
C SER A 387 -23.73 -0.19 0.97
N LEU A 388 -23.52 -0.81 2.14
CA LEU A 388 -23.12 -0.14 3.38
C LEU A 388 -21.58 -0.05 3.55
N MET A 389 -20.79 -0.31 2.50
CA MET A 389 -19.35 -0.07 2.53
C MET A 389 -19.01 1.40 2.25
N TYR A 390 -18.03 1.97 2.97
CA TYR A 390 -17.59 3.36 2.77
C TYR A 390 -17.17 3.67 1.33
N ASN A 391 -16.53 2.70 0.65
CA ASN A 391 -16.12 2.84 -0.74
C ASN A 391 -17.32 3.04 -1.68
N PHE A 392 -18.44 2.35 -1.43
CA PHE A 392 -19.67 2.51 -2.21
C PHE A 392 -20.34 3.85 -1.94
N ALA A 393 -20.33 4.31 -0.68
CA ALA A 393 -20.88 5.61 -0.30
C ALA A 393 -20.12 6.79 -0.93
N ALA A 394 -18.86 6.61 -1.31
CA ALA A 394 -18.03 7.63 -1.96
C ALA A 394 -18.35 7.84 -3.46
N LEU A 395 -19.05 6.91 -4.11
CA LEU A 395 -19.47 7.06 -5.51
C LEU A 395 -20.58 8.10 -5.65
N ASP A 396 -20.68 8.73 -6.83
CA ASP A 396 -21.85 9.52 -7.20
C ASP A 396 -23.07 8.62 -7.53
N GLU A 397 -24.21 9.23 -7.82
CA GLU A 397 -25.45 8.48 -8.11
C GLU A 397 -25.30 7.55 -9.33
N ARG A 398 -24.60 7.99 -10.39
CA ARG A 398 -24.38 7.21 -11.60
C ARG A 398 -23.51 6.00 -11.35
N GLY A 399 -22.42 6.18 -10.59
CA GLY A 399 -21.55 5.10 -10.18
C GLY A 399 -22.27 4.07 -9.32
N ARG A 400 -23.10 4.51 -8.35
CA ARG A 400 -23.89 3.60 -7.50
C ARG A 400 -24.91 2.80 -8.30
N ASP A 401 -25.61 3.44 -9.24
CA ASP A 401 -26.59 2.78 -10.10
C ASP A 401 -25.92 1.75 -11.03
N PHE A 402 -24.74 2.08 -11.58
CA PHE A 402 -23.94 1.16 -12.39
C PHE A 402 -23.55 -0.08 -11.60
N VAL A 403 -22.97 0.09 -10.41
CA VAL A 403 -22.56 -1.04 -9.56
C VAL A 403 -23.77 -1.87 -9.13
N LYS A 404 -24.90 -1.23 -8.82
CA LYS A 404 -26.13 -1.93 -8.46
C LYS A 404 -26.64 -2.80 -9.60
N SER A 405 -26.81 -2.23 -10.79
CA SER A 405 -27.28 -3.01 -11.94
C SER A 405 -26.33 -4.17 -12.23
N GLY A 406 -25.03 -3.90 -12.34
CA GLY A 406 -24.04 -4.92 -12.65
C GLY A 406 -23.94 -6.03 -11.59
N PHE A 407 -24.21 -5.72 -10.32
CA PHE A 407 -24.24 -6.73 -9.26
C PHE A 407 -25.39 -7.72 -9.48
N PHE A 408 -26.62 -7.24 -9.71
CA PHE A 408 -27.77 -8.11 -9.92
C PHE A 408 -27.66 -8.89 -11.24
N ASP A 409 -27.15 -8.26 -12.30
CA ASP A 409 -26.88 -8.92 -13.58
C ASP A 409 -25.86 -10.07 -13.38
N ALA A 410 -24.78 -9.83 -12.63
CA ALA A 410 -23.78 -10.86 -12.36
C ALA A 410 -24.32 -11.98 -11.45
N VAL A 411 -25.19 -11.69 -10.49
CA VAL A 411 -25.85 -12.73 -9.69
C VAL A 411 -26.73 -13.61 -10.57
N ASP A 412 -27.54 -13.01 -11.44
CA ASP A 412 -28.40 -13.74 -12.38
C ASP A 412 -27.58 -14.59 -13.37
N ASP A 413 -26.44 -14.09 -13.84
CA ASP A 413 -25.55 -14.79 -14.79
C ASP A 413 -24.75 -15.94 -14.15
N GLU A 414 -24.16 -15.72 -12.96
CA GLU A 414 -23.24 -16.66 -12.33
C GLU A 414 -23.96 -17.66 -11.39
N TYR A 415 -25.03 -17.22 -10.72
CA TYR A 415 -25.75 -17.99 -9.69
C TYR A 415 -27.22 -18.26 -10.04
N GLY A 416 -27.78 -17.60 -11.07
CA GLY A 416 -29.20 -17.67 -11.39
C GLY A 416 -30.05 -17.05 -10.27
N LYS A 417 -30.87 -17.87 -9.60
CA LYS A 417 -31.71 -17.43 -8.46
C LYS A 417 -31.38 -18.25 -7.21
N PRO A 418 -30.23 -17.99 -6.57
CA PRO A 418 -29.83 -18.76 -5.40
C PRO A 418 -30.77 -18.45 -4.23
N ASP A 419 -31.16 -19.47 -3.46
CA ASP A 419 -31.86 -19.28 -2.18
C ASP A 419 -30.96 -18.55 -1.16
N ARG A 420 -29.64 -18.80 -1.22
CA ARG A 420 -28.60 -18.10 -0.46
C ARG A 420 -27.38 -17.86 -1.35
N LEU A 421 -26.97 -16.61 -1.43
CA LEU A 421 -25.79 -16.15 -2.15
C LEU A 421 -24.55 -16.27 -1.25
N PRO A 422 -23.51 -17.01 -1.66
CA PRO A 422 -22.28 -17.14 -0.88
C PRO A 422 -21.57 -15.79 -0.72
N TYR A 423 -21.28 -15.41 0.52
CA TYR A 423 -20.57 -14.17 0.83
C TYR A 423 -19.71 -14.36 2.06
N ARG A 424 -18.39 -14.14 1.93
CA ARG A 424 -17.42 -14.31 3.01
C ARG A 424 -16.46 -13.15 3.09
N THR A 425 -16.17 -12.68 4.29
CA THR A 425 -15.18 -11.61 4.53
C THR A 425 -14.14 -12.06 5.56
N SER A 426 -12.93 -11.52 5.47
CA SER A 426 -11.85 -11.80 6.41
C SER A 426 -11.57 -10.60 7.31
N LEU A 427 -11.33 -10.88 8.58
CA LEU A 427 -11.05 -9.92 9.64
C LEU A 427 -9.81 -10.36 10.42
N LEU A 428 -9.22 -9.47 11.21
CA LEU A 428 -8.25 -9.80 12.23
C LEU A 428 -8.86 -9.64 13.62
N PHE A 429 -8.64 -10.64 14.48
CA PHE A 429 -8.87 -10.56 15.91
C PHE A 429 -7.54 -10.45 16.63
N ALA A 430 -7.39 -9.46 17.51
CA ALA A 430 -6.19 -9.32 18.33
C ALA A 430 -6.54 -8.99 19.77
N CYS A 431 -5.69 -9.43 20.71
CA CYS A 431 -5.86 -9.20 22.14
C CYS A 431 -4.51 -8.89 22.78
N PHE A 432 -4.41 -7.72 23.41
CA PHE A 432 -3.19 -7.23 24.03
C PHE A 432 -3.42 -6.90 25.50
N GLU A 433 -2.40 -7.10 26.33
CA GLU A 433 -2.38 -6.74 27.74
C GLU A 433 -1.50 -5.51 27.97
N ARG A 434 -1.95 -4.60 28.83
CA ARG A 434 -1.23 -3.41 29.26
C ARG A 434 -0.14 -3.78 30.26
N LEU A 435 1.12 -3.53 29.94
CA LEU A 435 2.25 -3.78 30.82
C LEU A 435 2.32 -2.73 31.95
N GLY A 436 2.70 -3.16 33.16
CA GLY A 436 2.94 -2.25 34.27
C GLY A 436 4.26 -1.48 34.12
N ARG A 437 4.30 -0.24 34.63
CA ARG A 437 5.57 0.51 34.77
C ARG A 437 6.48 -0.21 35.77
N GLY A 438 7.30 -1.15 35.29
CA GLY A 438 8.32 -1.84 36.09
C GLY A 438 8.37 -3.37 35.97
N THR A 439 7.51 -4.02 35.18
CA THR A 439 7.61 -5.48 34.97
C THR A 439 8.60 -5.80 33.87
N ASN A 440 9.89 -5.59 34.18
CA ASN A 440 10.96 -6.32 33.51
C ASN A 440 10.89 -7.76 34.03
N ARG A 441 9.91 -8.53 33.52
CA ARG A 441 9.93 -9.98 33.69
C ARG A 441 11.13 -10.47 32.88
N ASN A 442 12.22 -10.73 33.60
CA ASN A 442 13.33 -11.55 33.13
C ASN A 442 12.74 -12.79 32.48
N ASN A 443 12.91 -12.89 31.16
CA ASN A 443 13.01 -14.18 30.52
C ASN A 443 14.02 -14.06 29.39
N ASN A 444 15.01 -14.95 29.41
CA ASN A 444 15.87 -15.23 28.27
C ASN A 444 14.99 -15.58 27.06
N SER A 445 14.86 -14.65 26.11
CA SER A 445 14.56 -14.99 24.72
C SER A 445 15.24 -13.97 23.83
N SER A 446 16.05 -14.45 22.90
CA SER A 446 16.76 -13.69 21.86
C SER A 446 15.88 -12.58 21.29
N SER A 447 16.38 -11.34 21.29
CA SER A 447 15.65 -10.20 20.75
C SER A 447 15.65 -10.26 19.22
N TRP A 448 14.62 -10.87 18.65
CA TRP A 448 14.34 -10.82 17.22
C TRP A 448 14.13 -9.37 16.77
N THR A 449 14.82 -8.98 15.72
CA THR A 449 14.88 -7.64 15.13
C THR A 449 14.45 -7.77 13.67
N ARG A 450 13.54 -6.93 13.19
CA ARG A 450 13.10 -6.98 11.79
C ARG A 450 14.22 -6.54 10.84
N LEU A 451 14.46 -7.31 9.78
CA LEU A 451 15.39 -6.98 8.70
C LEU A 451 14.65 -6.32 7.54
N GLY A 452 14.60 -4.98 7.51
CA GLY A 452 14.36 -4.14 6.31
C GLY A 452 13.06 -4.36 5.50
N GLU A 453 12.77 -3.41 4.60
CA GLU A 453 11.65 -3.45 3.65
C GLU A 453 12.04 -4.25 2.40
N GLY A 454 12.02 -5.59 2.50
CA GLY A 454 12.02 -6.47 1.32
C GLY A 454 10.61 -6.57 0.75
N THR A 455 10.46 -6.56 -0.56
CA THR A 455 9.20 -6.20 -1.26
C THR A 455 7.99 -7.09 -0.98
N LEU A 456 8.08 -8.26 -0.32
CA LEU A 456 6.95 -9.20 -0.25
C LEU A 456 6.81 -10.03 1.06
N THR A 457 7.76 -9.98 2.02
CA THR A 457 7.72 -10.84 3.23
C THR A 457 8.40 -10.23 4.45
N GLU A 458 7.78 -10.39 5.63
CA GLU A 458 8.37 -10.00 6.91
C GLU A 458 9.43 -10.99 7.37
N VAL A 459 10.65 -10.50 7.56
CA VAL A 459 11.80 -11.32 7.97
C VAL A 459 12.39 -10.73 9.26
N TRP A 460 12.58 -11.59 10.26
CA TRP A 460 13.10 -11.24 11.58
C TRP A 460 14.42 -11.95 11.82
N THR A 461 15.36 -11.31 12.52
CA THR A 461 16.64 -11.91 12.90
C THR A 461 16.95 -11.72 14.38
N ASP A 462 17.46 -12.76 15.04
CA ASP A 462 18.09 -12.62 16.37
C ASP A 462 19.62 -12.45 16.28
N GLY A 463 20.15 -12.24 15.06
CA GLY A 463 21.57 -12.18 14.74
C GLY A 463 22.13 -13.51 14.22
N ALA A 464 21.69 -14.64 14.77
CA ALA A 464 22.15 -15.98 14.38
C ALA A 464 21.17 -16.72 13.47
N HIS A 465 19.89 -16.37 13.56
CA HIS A 465 18.80 -17.01 12.85
C HIS A 465 17.94 -15.98 12.13
N ILE A 466 17.17 -16.48 11.17
CA ILE A 466 16.14 -15.79 10.43
C ILE A 466 14.81 -16.47 10.72
N ARG A 467 13.78 -15.69 11.06
CA ARG A 467 12.40 -16.14 11.20
C ARG A 467 11.57 -15.49 10.10
N ARG A 468 10.88 -16.31 9.29
CA ARG A 468 10.00 -15.87 8.20
C ARG A 468 8.74 -16.74 8.12
N PRO A 469 7.63 -16.29 7.50
CA PRO A 469 6.39 -17.06 7.41
C PRO A 469 6.55 -18.37 6.65
N LEU A 470 5.77 -19.40 7.04
CA LEU A 470 5.62 -20.63 6.28
C LEU A 470 4.89 -20.39 4.96
N ARG A 471 5.21 -21.23 3.98
CA ARG A 471 4.59 -21.31 2.65
C ARG A 471 4.04 -22.71 2.39
N PRO A 472 3.08 -22.87 1.47
CA PRO A 472 2.57 -24.19 1.09
C PRO A 472 3.66 -25.17 0.63
N TRP A 473 4.76 -24.66 0.06
CA TRP A 473 5.92 -25.45 -0.38
C TRP A 473 7.10 -25.42 0.61
N SER A 474 6.97 -24.83 1.81
CA SER A 474 8.04 -24.77 2.81
C SER A 474 8.61 -26.15 3.12
N GLN A 475 7.78 -27.18 3.17
CA GLN A 475 8.23 -28.55 3.40
C GLN A 475 9.20 -29.06 2.32
N ALA A 476 9.00 -28.69 1.05
CA ALA A 476 9.91 -29.05 -0.04
C ALA A 476 11.27 -28.33 0.13
N VAL A 477 11.22 -27.06 0.51
CA VAL A 477 12.42 -26.25 0.79
C VAL A 477 13.17 -26.81 1.99
N HIS A 478 12.50 -27.16 3.09
CA HIS A 478 13.15 -27.77 4.27
C HIS A 478 13.88 -29.06 3.91
N GLN A 479 13.25 -29.95 3.13
CA GLN A 479 13.89 -31.18 2.66
C GLN A 479 15.14 -30.90 1.82
N LEU A 480 15.08 -29.87 0.96
CA LEU A 480 16.22 -29.45 0.15
C LEU A 480 17.36 -28.91 1.02
N LEU A 481 17.06 -28.02 1.97
CA LEU A 481 18.06 -27.44 2.88
C LEU A 481 18.71 -28.50 3.76
N ASP A 482 17.92 -29.44 4.29
CA ASP A 482 18.43 -30.58 5.07
C ASP A 482 19.36 -31.47 4.23
N HIS A 483 19.01 -31.71 2.95
CA HIS A 483 19.86 -32.49 2.04
C HIS A 483 21.17 -31.77 1.72
N LEU A 484 21.12 -30.45 1.47
CA LEU A 484 22.31 -29.63 1.23
C LEU A 484 23.21 -29.54 2.48
N GLU A 485 22.63 -29.48 3.68
CA GLU A 485 23.36 -29.56 4.95
C GLU A 485 24.07 -30.92 5.10
N GLN A 486 23.38 -32.03 4.80
CA GLN A 486 23.98 -33.37 4.83
C GLN A 486 25.12 -33.54 3.81
N ARG A 487 25.12 -32.75 2.73
CA ARG A 487 26.17 -32.69 1.72
C ARG A 487 27.27 -31.68 2.03
N GLU A 488 27.20 -31.02 3.19
CA GLU A 488 28.15 -30.01 3.65
C GLU A 488 28.33 -28.85 2.63
N VAL A 489 27.25 -28.49 1.93
CA VAL A 489 27.25 -27.37 0.99
C VAL A 489 27.24 -26.05 1.77
N ALA A 490 28.29 -25.26 1.64
CA ALA A 490 28.41 -23.95 2.27
C ALA A 490 27.57 -22.88 1.54
N GLY A 491 27.28 -21.77 2.22
CA GLY A 491 26.58 -20.63 1.62
C GLY A 491 25.10 -20.88 1.35
N VAL A 492 24.48 -21.79 2.11
CA VAL A 492 23.05 -22.11 2.07
C VAL A 492 22.48 -22.00 3.49
N PRO A 493 21.29 -21.39 3.71
CA PRO A 493 20.63 -21.39 5.01
C PRO A 493 20.29 -22.82 5.46
N ARG A 494 20.38 -23.10 6.75
CA ARG A 494 19.98 -24.40 7.32
C ARG A 494 18.62 -24.25 7.98
N PHE A 495 17.76 -25.25 7.79
CA PHE A 495 16.48 -25.31 8.50
C PHE A 495 16.73 -25.63 9.97
N VAL A 496 16.09 -24.88 10.87
CA VAL A 496 16.29 -25.01 12.33
C VAL A 496 15.04 -25.57 13.00
N ALA A 497 13.90 -24.90 12.81
CA ALA A 497 12.65 -25.24 13.46
C ALA A 497 11.45 -24.57 12.80
N ILE A 498 10.26 -25.02 13.17
CA ILE A 498 9.00 -24.30 12.96
C ILE A 498 8.58 -23.70 14.32
N ASP A 499 8.23 -22.42 14.31
CA ASP A 499 7.67 -21.69 15.46
C ASP A 499 6.34 -21.03 15.06
N GLY A 500 5.23 -21.71 15.39
CA GLY A 500 3.89 -21.30 15.01
C GLY A 500 3.70 -21.32 13.49
N SER A 501 3.38 -20.15 12.91
CA SER A 501 3.23 -19.95 11.46
C SER A 501 4.55 -19.55 10.77
N SER A 502 5.68 -19.57 11.47
CA SER A 502 6.99 -19.18 10.93
C SER A 502 7.95 -20.37 10.86
N GLU A 503 8.80 -20.38 9.86
CA GLU A 503 10.03 -21.17 9.83
C GLU A 503 11.21 -20.37 10.37
N ILE A 504 12.13 -21.07 11.01
CA ILE A 504 13.40 -20.54 11.50
C ILE A 504 14.52 -21.19 10.69
N LEU A 505 15.32 -20.35 10.04
CA LEU A 505 16.52 -20.72 9.28
C LEU A 505 17.75 -20.10 9.92
N THR A 506 18.95 -20.60 9.61
CA THR A 506 20.18 -19.90 10.03
C THR A 506 20.41 -18.63 9.21
N HIS A 507 20.91 -17.59 9.87
CA HIS A 507 21.34 -16.36 9.19
C HIS A 507 22.72 -16.58 8.56
N LEU A 508 22.85 -16.31 7.25
CA LEU A 508 24.16 -16.25 6.59
C LEU A 508 24.89 -14.98 7.00
N HIS A 509 26.19 -15.07 7.26
CA HIS A 509 27.01 -13.92 7.64
C HIS A 509 27.27 -13.02 6.43
N GLY A 510 27.20 -11.70 6.61
CA GLY A 510 27.37 -10.72 5.55
C GLY A 510 26.12 -9.87 5.31
N GLN A 511 26.08 -9.19 4.17
CA GLN A 511 24.99 -8.29 3.77
C GLN A 511 24.40 -8.73 2.42
N ALA A 512 23.09 -8.59 2.26
CA ALA A 512 22.45 -8.80 0.96
C ALA A 512 22.96 -7.77 -0.06
N VAL A 513 23.17 -8.20 -1.31
CA VAL A 513 23.64 -7.31 -2.37
C VAL A 513 22.48 -6.40 -2.84
N LEU A 514 22.46 -5.20 -2.26
CA LEU A 514 21.53 -4.13 -2.62
C LEU A 514 22.20 -3.10 -3.52
N ARG A 515 21.41 -2.12 -3.99
CA ARG A 515 21.91 -1.05 -4.85
C ARG A 515 22.32 0.19 -4.03
N PRO A 516 23.35 0.94 -4.47
CA PRO A 516 24.27 0.59 -5.56
C PRO A 516 25.12 -0.64 -5.23
N TRP A 517 25.48 -1.43 -6.24
CA TRP A 517 26.21 -2.67 -6.02
C TRP A 517 27.59 -2.43 -5.38
N PRO A 518 27.98 -3.23 -4.38
CA PRO A 518 29.33 -3.21 -3.83
C PRO A 518 30.38 -3.45 -4.91
N GLU A 519 31.55 -2.81 -4.78
CA GLU A 519 32.68 -2.92 -5.72
C GLU A 519 33.05 -4.38 -6.03
N ALA A 520 33.03 -5.25 -5.01
CA ALA A 520 33.31 -6.67 -5.15
C ALA A 520 32.44 -7.37 -6.21
N VAL A 521 31.14 -7.07 -6.26
CA VAL A 521 30.16 -7.66 -7.20
C VAL A 521 30.45 -7.24 -8.65
N GLN A 522 31.12 -6.11 -8.84
CA GLN A 522 31.54 -5.60 -10.14
C GLN A 522 32.74 -6.38 -10.72
N SER A 523 33.43 -7.19 -9.93
CA SER A 523 34.61 -7.93 -10.36
C SER A 523 34.27 -9.22 -11.14
N SER A 524 35.19 -9.67 -12.00
CA SER A 524 35.09 -10.99 -12.65
C SER A 524 35.37 -12.14 -11.68
N GLU A 525 36.14 -11.89 -10.63
CA GLU A 525 36.44 -12.88 -9.59
C GLU A 525 35.17 -13.27 -8.81
N TRP A 526 34.28 -12.30 -8.54
CA TRP A 526 32.98 -12.55 -7.96
C TRP A 526 32.12 -13.48 -8.81
N MET A 527 32.04 -13.21 -10.12
CA MET A 527 31.30 -14.06 -11.07
C MET A 527 31.84 -15.50 -11.06
N GLU A 528 33.16 -15.68 -10.95
CA GLU A 528 33.78 -17.00 -10.82
C GLU A 528 33.42 -17.70 -9.49
N GLN A 529 33.35 -16.96 -8.38
CA GLN A 529 32.93 -17.50 -7.07
C GLN A 529 31.48 -17.99 -7.12
N VAL A 530 30.56 -17.17 -7.64
CA VAL A 530 29.15 -17.54 -7.83
C VAL A 530 29.03 -18.79 -8.71
N GLY A 531 29.78 -18.86 -9.81
CA GLY A 531 29.81 -20.04 -10.68
C GLY A 531 30.26 -21.31 -9.97
N ARG A 532 31.32 -21.24 -9.15
CA ARG A 532 31.81 -22.40 -8.38
C ARG A 532 30.79 -22.88 -7.36
N TRP A 533 30.14 -21.95 -6.65
CA TRP A 533 29.11 -22.28 -5.68
C TRP A 533 27.90 -22.94 -6.35
N LEU A 534 27.42 -22.37 -7.46
CA LEU A 534 26.27 -22.90 -8.18
C LEU A 534 26.53 -24.33 -8.70
N ARG A 535 27.75 -24.60 -9.18
CA ARG A 535 28.18 -25.95 -9.55
C ARG A 535 28.09 -26.92 -8.37
N GLN A 536 28.59 -26.51 -7.19
CA GLN A 536 28.58 -27.35 -5.99
C GLN A 536 27.14 -27.70 -5.57
N VAL A 537 26.22 -26.72 -5.60
CA VAL A 537 24.78 -26.94 -5.32
C VAL A 537 24.19 -27.96 -6.30
N HIS A 538 24.40 -27.76 -7.60
CA HIS A 538 23.88 -28.64 -8.63
C HIS A 538 24.43 -30.07 -8.52
N GLU A 539 25.75 -30.24 -8.35
CA GLU A 539 26.35 -31.57 -8.15
C GLU A 539 25.81 -32.25 -6.88
N SER A 540 25.49 -31.48 -5.84
CA SER A 540 24.98 -32.01 -4.57
C SER A 540 23.51 -32.40 -4.59
N THR A 541 22.72 -31.87 -5.53
CA THR A 541 21.27 -32.14 -5.67
C THR A 541 20.94 -33.13 -6.78
N ALA A 542 21.94 -33.66 -7.48
CA ALA A 542 21.74 -34.60 -8.60
C ALA A 542 20.98 -35.89 -8.22
N ASP A 543 21.03 -36.29 -6.95
CA ASP A 543 20.30 -37.44 -6.41
C ASP A 543 19.23 -37.07 -5.38
N PHE A 544 18.89 -35.78 -5.27
CA PHE A 544 17.85 -35.31 -4.37
C PHE A 544 16.47 -35.77 -4.85
N GLN A 545 15.63 -36.22 -3.92
CA GLN A 545 14.25 -36.62 -4.18
C GLN A 545 13.35 -36.08 -3.08
N LEU A 546 12.16 -35.59 -3.45
CA LEU A 546 11.12 -35.21 -2.51
C LEU A 546 10.34 -36.45 -2.05
N THR A 547 9.84 -36.41 -0.82
CA THR A 547 8.86 -37.39 -0.34
C THR A 547 7.54 -37.27 -1.09
N ASP A 548 6.83 -38.40 -1.26
CA ASP A 548 5.52 -38.43 -1.91
C ASP A 548 4.55 -37.38 -1.33
N GLY A 549 3.89 -36.63 -2.22
CA GLY A 549 2.90 -35.60 -1.85
C GLY A 549 3.49 -34.23 -1.50
N VAL A 550 4.81 -34.05 -1.56
CA VAL A 550 5.50 -32.77 -1.36
C VAL A 550 5.94 -32.20 -2.70
N SER A 551 5.75 -30.89 -2.91
CA SER A 551 6.13 -30.21 -4.15
C SER A 551 6.66 -28.80 -3.91
N PHE A 552 7.52 -28.33 -4.81
CA PHE A 552 7.91 -26.93 -4.91
C PHE A 552 6.76 -26.03 -5.38
N ALA A 553 6.92 -24.70 -5.31
CA ALA A 553 5.91 -23.72 -5.73
C ALA A 553 5.43 -23.95 -7.19
N TRP A 554 6.37 -24.32 -8.07
CA TRP A 554 6.17 -24.60 -9.49
C TRP A 554 5.39 -25.91 -9.77
N GLY A 555 5.11 -26.73 -8.75
CA GLY A 555 4.33 -27.95 -8.87
C GLY A 555 5.13 -29.26 -8.74
N PRO A 556 4.46 -30.41 -8.89
CA PRO A 556 4.96 -31.73 -8.48
C PRO A 556 5.89 -32.42 -9.49
N THR A 557 5.96 -31.95 -10.74
CA THR A 557 6.65 -32.68 -11.83
C THR A 557 7.97 -32.04 -12.22
N ALA A 558 9.04 -32.81 -12.14
CA ALA A 558 10.27 -32.54 -12.85
C ALA A 558 10.10 -32.89 -14.35
N PRO A 559 10.64 -32.11 -15.30
CA PRO A 559 10.78 -32.58 -16.67
C PRO A 559 11.74 -33.77 -16.67
N GLU A 560 11.30 -34.93 -17.18
CA GLU A 560 12.18 -36.10 -17.32
C GLU A 560 13.13 -35.92 -18.53
N PRO A 561 14.45 -36.12 -18.36
CA PRO A 561 15.12 -36.42 -17.10
C PRO A 561 15.33 -35.17 -16.23
N ALA A 562 14.98 -35.28 -14.94
CA ALA A 562 15.31 -34.25 -13.95
C ALA A 562 16.84 -34.21 -13.80
N HIS A 563 17.47 -33.05 -13.96
CA HIS A 563 18.93 -32.97 -13.91
C HIS A 563 19.44 -32.63 -12.51
N VAL A 564 18.91 -31.59 -11.87
CA VAL A 564 19.28 -31.10 -10.53
C VAL A 564 18.13 -30.25 -9.95
N VAL A 565 18.29 -29.74 -8.72
CA VAL A 565 17.44 -28.66 -8.19
C VAL A 565 18.09 -27.31 -8.52
N THR A 566 17.35 -26.45 -9.22
CA THR A 566 17.69 -25.06 -9.52
C THR A 566 17.07 -24.12 -8.48
N HIS A 567 17.72 -23.01 -8.17
CA HIS A 567 17.25 -22.01 -7.20
C HIS A 567 16.06 -21.19 -7.71
N GLY A 568 16.06 -20.78 -8.98
CA GLY A 568 14.92 -20.10 -9.62
C GLY A 568 14.66 -18.64 -9.21
N ASP A 569 15.57 -18.01 -8.45
CA ASP A 569 15.57 -16.56 -8.17
C ASP A 569 16.98 -16.06 -7.81
N LEU A 570 17.93 -16.22 -8.74
CA LEU A 570 19.33 -15.85 -8.54
C LEU A 570 19.62 -14.37 -8.83
N GLY A 571 18.72 -13.49 -8.41
CA GLY A 571 18.95 -12.05 -8.43
C GLY A 571 19.98 -11.60 -7.38
N PRO A 572 20.65 -10.44 -7.59
CA PRO A 572 21.63 -9.92 -6.63
C PRO A 572 21.04 -9.73 -5.22
N TRP A 573 19.78 -9.34 -5.10
CA TRP A 573 19.12 -9.13 -3.81
C TRP A 573 19.08 -10.38 -2.90
N ASN A 574 19.22 -11.58 -3.48
CA ASN A 574 19.28 -12.85 -2.75
C ASN A 574 20.72 -13.33 -2.47
N MET A 575 21.74 -12.61 -2.93
CA MET A 575 23.14 -12.98 -2.71
C MET A 575 23.73 -12.23 -1.51
N ILE A 576 24.57 -12.93 -0.73
CA ILE A 576 25.22 -12.38 0.46
C ILE A 576 26.69 -12.09 0.16
N VAL A 577 27.12 -10.87 0.47
CA VAL A 577 28.52 -10.45 0.46
C VAL A 577 29.04 -10.30 1.88
N ASP A 578 30.21 -10.87 2.14
CA ASP A 578 30.91 -10.76 3.39
C ASP A 578 32.38 -10.40 3.15
N ASP A 579 32.84 -9.29 3.73
CA ASP A 579 34.20 -8.74 3.54
C ASP A 579 34.68 -8.68 2.07
N GLY A 580 33.75 -8.42 1.13
CA GLY A 580 34.06 -8.37 -0.30
C GLY A 580 34.19 -9.72 -1.00
N GLU A 581 33.81 -10.83 -0.33
CA GLU A 581 33.73 -12.18 -0.91
C GLU A 581 32.29 -12.73 -0.91
N PHE A 582 32.02 -13.66 -1.83
CA PHE A 582 30.71 -14.27 -2.00
C PHE A 582 30.47 -15.27 -0.88
N SER A 583 29.45 -15.02 -0.06
CA SER A 583 29.17 -15.84 1.13
C SER A 583 28.05 -16.86 0.93
N GLY A 584 27.15 -16.66 -0.03
CA GLY A 584 26.03 -17.59 -0.27
C GLY A 584 24.78 -16.95 -0.83
N VAL A 585 23.71 -17.73 -0.92
CA VAL A 585 22.41 -17.32 -1.45
C VAL A 585 21.29 -17.70 -0.50
N ILE A 586 20.36 -16.77 -0.30
CA ILE A 586 19.14 -16.92 0.49
C ILE A 586 17.90 -17.03 -0.40
N ASP A 587 16.76 -17.35 0.21
CA ASP A 587 15.45 -17.38 -0.41
C ASP A 587 15.21 -18.47 -1.49
N TRP A 588 15.11 -19.71 -1.02
CA TRP A 588 14.91 -20.90 -1.85
C TRP A 588 13.44 -21.17 -2.21
N ASP A 589 12.54 -20.21 -2.01
CA ASP A 589 11.10 -20.39 -2.24
C ASP A 589 10.75 -20.65 -3.71
N MET A 590 11.62 -20.19 -4.62
CA MET A 590 11.47 -20.38 -6.06
C MET A 590 12.18 -21.63 -6.60
N ALA A 591 12.72 -22.47 -5.71
CA ALA A 591 13.44 -23.68 -6.09
C ALA A 591 12.55 -24.64 -6.90
N ARG A 592 13.15 -25.37 -7.83
CA ARG A 592 12.47 -26.37 -8.66
C ARG A 592 13.44 -27.39 -9.23
N PHE A 593 12.93 -28.54 -9.66
CA PHE A 593 13.70 -29.42 -10.52
C PHE A 593 13.82 -28.81 -11.92
N GLY A 594 15.04 -28.75 -12.48
CA GLY A 594 15.28 -28.02 -13.73
C GLY A 594 16.58 -28.38 -14.45
N ASP A 595 16.81 -27.70 -15.58
CA ASP A 595 18.09 -27.72 -16.28
C ASP A 595 19.07 -26.82 -15.51
N PRO A 596 20.25 -27.31 -15.08
CA PRO A 596 21.24 -26.47 -14.40
C PRO A 596 21.65 -25.23 -15.20
N LEU A 597 21.49 -25.24 -16.53
CA LEU A 597 21.79 -24.09 -17.38
C LEU A 597 20.78 -22.95 -17.21
N ASP A 598 19.59 -23.20 -16.65
CA ASP A 598 18.59 -22.17 -16.32
C ASP A 598 19.15 -21.20 -15.26
N ASP A 599 19.68 -21.71 -14.15
CA ASP A 599 20.29 -20.88 -13.10
C ASP A 599 21.55 -20.14 -13.59
N VAL A 600 22.39 -20.79 -14.41
CA VAL A 600 23.57 -20.13 -15.01
C VAL A 600 23.15 -18.99 -15.95
N ALA A 601 22.05 -19.18 -16.69
CA ALA A 601 21.50 -18.16 -17.56
C ALA A 601 20.86 -17.00 -16.77
N GLU A 602 20.18 -17.29 -15.66
CA GLU A 602 19.60 -16.28 -14.76
C GLU A 602 20.69 -15.40 -14.14
N VAL A 603 21.75 -16.00 -13.58
CA VAL A 603 22.91 -15.26 -13.06
C VAL A 603 23.55 -14.40 -14.16
N ALA A 604 23.70 -14.94 -15.38
CA ALA A 604 24.22 -14.17 -16.51
C ALA A 604 23.31 -12.99 -16.88
N PHE A 605 22.00 -13.17 -16.80
CA PHE A 605 21.01 -12.14 -17.11
C PHE A 605 21.00 -11.01 -16.08
N GLU A 606 20.99 -11.36 -14.79
CA GLU A 606 20.91 -10.41 -13.68
C GLU A 606 22.24 -9.71 -13.37
N LEU A 607 23.35 -10.45 -13.39
CA LEU A 607 24.69 -9.94 -13.03
C LEU A 607 25.58 -9.57 -14.23
N GLY A 608 25.17 -9.95 -15.44
CA GLY A 608 25.86 -9.70 -16.71
C GLY A 608 25.40 -8.43 -17.46
N PRO A 609 24.95 -7.40 -16.74
CA PRO A 609 23.89 -6.44 -17.14
C PRO A 609 23.27 -6.62 -18.55
N LEU A 610 22.41 -7.63 -18.71
CA LEU A 610 21.73 -7.92 -19.98
C LEU A 610 20.30 -7.33 -20.09
N ARG A 611 19.82 -6.70 -19.02
CA ARG A 611 18.48 -6.09 -18.87
C ARG A 611 18.48 -4.58 -19.20
N GLU A 612 17.30 -4.01 -19.43
CA GLU A 612 17.19 -2.58 -19.69
C GLU A 612 17.63 -1.78 -18.46
N ASN A 613 18.52 -0.82 -18.71
CA ASN A 613 19.52 -0.28 -17.82
C ASN A 613 18.97 0.35 -16.51
N ARG A 614 18.70 -0.48 -15.48
CA ARG A 614 18.47 -0.01 -14.12
C ARG A 614 19.80 0.05 -13.37
N GLY A 615 20.64 1.05 -13.68
CA GLY A 615 21.73 1.58 -12.83
C GLY A 615 22.81 0.62 -12.32
N MET A 616 23.50 -0.13 -13.20
CA MET A 616 24.48 -1.13 -12.76
C MET A 616 25.84 -1.02 -13.46
N LEU A 617 26.89 -1.13 -12.63
CA LEU A 617 28.32 -0.96 -12.89
C LEU A 617 28.77 0.50 -13.09
N ASP A 618 29.90 0.84 -12.49
CA ASP A 618 30.55 2.13 -12.71
C ASP A 618 31.20 2.14 -14.11
N GLY A 619 30.72 3.01 -15.00
CA GLY A 619 31.25 3.21 -16.35
C GLY A 619 30.36 2.68 -17.49
N ASP A 620 30.84 2.77 -18.73
CA ASP A 620 30.08 2.38 -19.93
C ASP A 620 29.98 0.85 -20.04
N ILE A 621 28.75 0.33 -20.16
CA ILE A 621 28.49 -1.09 -20.36
C ILE A 621 28.86 -1.49 -21.80
N SER A 622 30.04 -2.07 -21.96
CA SER A 622 30.51 -2.58 -23.26
C SER A 622 30.17 -4.07 -23.46
N ARG A 623 29.99 -4.48 -24.72
CA ARG A 623 29.80 -5.90 -25.09
C ARG A 623 30.97 -6.79 -24.64
N GLU A 624 32.18 -6.23 -24.58
CA GLU A 624 33.38 -6.94 -24.13
C GLU A 624 33.34 -7.21 -22.63
N MET A 625 32.92 -6.23 -21.82
CA MET A 625 32.73 -6.40 -20.39
C MET A 625 31.67 -7.46 -20.07
N VAL A 626 30.51 -7.39 -20.73
CA VAL A 626 29.44 -8.38 -20.59
C VAL A 626 29.96 -9.79 -20.89
N ARG A 627 30.64 -9.97 -22.02
CA ARG A 627 31.25 -11.27 -22.39
C ARG A 627 32.29 -11.73 -21.38
N ALA A 628 33.13 -10.83 -20.87
CA ALA A 628 34.14 -11.17 -19.88
C ALA A 628 33.52 -11.66 -18.56
N ARG A 629 32.46 -11.01 -18.08
CA ARG A 629 31.71 -11.40 -16.87
C ARG A 629 31.00 -12.74 -17.04
N VAL A 630 30.30 -12.94 -18.15
CA VAL A 630 29.63 -14.23 -18.44
C VAL A 630 30.66 -15.34 -18.61
N ALA A 631 31.81 -15.07 -19.25
CA ALA A 631 32.90 -16.04 -19.35
C ALA A 631 33.51 -16.39 -17.99
N ALA A 632 33.58 -15.44 -17.06
CA ALA A 632 34.03 -15.66 -15.70
C ALA A 632 33.08 -16.60 -14.93
N LEU A 633 31.78 -16.32 -14.97
CA LEU A 633 30.75 -17.23 -14.44
C LEU A 633 30.89 -18.66 -15.00
N CYS A 634 31.03 -18.77 -16.32
CA CYS A 634 31.21 -20.04 -17.02
C CYS A 634 32.47 -20.80 -16.60
N ARG A 635 33.58 -20.11 -16.34
CA ARG A 635 34.82 -20.72 -15.83
C ARG A 635 34.61 -21.29 -14.44
N GLY A 636 33.95 -20.54 -13.55
CA GLY A 636 33.60 -20.99 -12.21
C GLY A 636 32.69 -22.23 -12.21
N TYR A 637 31.67 -22.22 -13.08
CA TYR A 637 30.67 -23.27 -13.14
C TYR A 637 31.17 -24.61 -13.72
N GLY A 638 32.17 -24.60 -14.60
CA GLY A 638 32.75 -25.85 -15.14
C GLY A 638 32.88 -25.93 -16.66
N GLN A 639 33.37 -24.87 -17.31
CA GLN A 639 33.67 -24.81 -18.74
C GLN A 639 32.47 -24.98 -19.69
N VAL A 640 31.28 -24.52 -19.28
CA VAL A 640 30.20 -24.20 -20.23
C VAL A 640 30.65 -23.00 -21.08
N SER A 641 30.34 -22.94 -22.37
CA SER A 641 30.71 -21.77 -23.18
C SER A 641 29.74 -20.61 -22.93
N ALA A 642 30.26 -19.38 -22.87
CA ALA A 642 29.43 -18.17 -22.74
C ALA A 642 28.37 -18.08 -23.86
N ASP A 643 28.72 -18.47 -25.09
CA ASP A 643 27.78 -18.52 -26.22
C ASP A 643 26.65 -19.54 -26.02
N LYS A 644 26.88 -20.62 -25.26
CA LYS A 644 25.82 -21.57 -24.91
C LYS A 644 24.88 -20.95 -23.87
N VAL A 645 25.42 -20.30 -22.85
CA VAL A 645 24.62 -19.62 -21.81
C VAL A 645 23.77 -18.50 -22.42
N LEU A 646 24.37 -17.61 -23.20
CA LEU A 646 23.66 -16.48 -23.83
C LEU A 646 22.53 -16.94 -24.76
N ARG A 647 22.73 -18.02 -25.53
CA ARG A 647 21.66 -18.60 -26.36
C ARG A 647 20.56 -19.30 -25.56
N HIS A 648 20.82 -19.63 -24.29
CA HIS A 648 19.86 -20.29 -23.41
C HIS A 648 18.96 -19.30 -22.66
N VAL A 649 19.41 -18.06 -22.45
CA VAL A 649 18.66 -16.99 -21.76
C VAL A 649 17.24 -16.83 -22.30
N GLU A 650 17.08 -16.61 -23.61
CA GLU A 650 15.75 -16.36 -24.19
C GLU A 650 14.82 -17.60 -24.10
N PRO A 651 15.24 -18.82 -24.52
CA PRO A 651 14.42 -20.00 -24.33
C PRO A 651 13.99 -20.24 -22.87
N PHE A 652 14.88 -19.99 -21.91
CA PHE A 652 14.58 -20.11 -20.48
C PHE A 652 13.50 -19.11 -20.04
N TYR A 653 13.71 -17.81 -20.29
CA TYR A 653 12.76 -16.79 -19.85
C TYR A 653 11.42 -16.86 -20.57
N ARG A 654 11.38 -17.27 -21.85
CA ARG A 654 10.10 -17.53 -22.54
C ARG A 654 9.30 -18.66 -21.90
N ARG A 655 9.95 -19.76 -21.48
CA ARG A 655 9.26 -20.82 -20.72
C ARG A 655 8.71 -20.26 -19.41
N ARG A 656 9.55 -19.54 -18.65
CA ARG A 656 9.17 -18.92 -17.37
C ARG A 656 7.97 -17.97 -17.51
N ILE A 657 8.00 -17.07 -18.49
CA ILE A 657 6.92 -16.10 -18.79
C ILE A 657 5.63 -16.83 -19.19
N GLY A 658 5.72 -17.98 -19.86
CA GLY A 658 4.54 -18.78 -20.22
C GLY A 658 3.91 -19.52 -19.05
N GLU A 659 4.73 -20.03 -18.12
CA GLU A 659 4.29 -20.82 -16.96
C GLU A 659 3.65 -19.95 -15.86
N MET A 660 4.20 -18.75 -15.61
CA MET A 660 3.79 -17.90 -14.47
C MET A 660 2.31 -17.47 -14.50
N PRO A 661 1.72 -17.04 -15.64
CA PRO A 661 0.30 -16.67 -15.70
C PRO A 661 -0.64 -17.84 -15.44
N GLU A 662 -0.29 -19.06 -15.87
CA GLU A 662 -1.10 -20.25 -15.62
C GLU A 662 -1.12 -20.58 -14.12
N LEU A 663 0.05 -20.53 -13.47
CA LEU A 663 0.17 -20.76 -12.02
C LEU A 663 -0.53 -19.66 -11.21
N ALA A 664 -0.47 -18.40 -11.66
CA ALA A 664 -1.21 -17.29 -11.04
C ALA A 664 -2.73 -17.45 -11.21
N ALA A 665 -3.19 -17.93 -12.37
CA ALA A 665 -4.61 -18.20 -12.63
C ALA A 665 -5.15 -19.35 -11.77
N ASP A 666 -4.29 -20.28 -11.36
CA ASP A 666 -4.58 -21.36 -10.40
C ASP A 666 -4.46 -20.91 -8.92
N ASP A 667 -4.44 -19.60 -8.65
CA ASP A 667 -4.30 -18.99 -7.33
C ASP A 667 -3.05 -19.45 -6.54
N ARG A 668 -1.95 -19.77 -7.24
CA ARG A 668 -0.69 -20.18 -6.60
C ARG A 668 0.22 -18.99 -6.30
N GLU A 669 0.51 -18.76 -5.03
CA GLU A 669 1.60 -17.88 -4.63
C GLU A 669 2.99 -18.50 -4.96
N PRO A 670 4.04 -17.69 -5.16
CA PRO A 670 4.06 -16.23 -5.23
C PRO A 670 3.64 -15.69 -6.61
N PHE A 671 3.17 -16.54 -7.53
CA PHE A 671 2.89 -16.15 -8.93
C PHE A 671 1.73 -15.16 -9.05
N VAL A 672 0.71 -15.26 -8.19
CA VAL A 672 -0.36 -14.26 -8.05
C VAL A 672 0.24 -12.90 -7.71
N THR A 673 1.03 -12.85 -6.63
CA THR A 673 1.72 -11.63 -6.18
C THR A 673 2.62 -11.03 -7.27
N LEU A 674 3.38 -11.87 -7.99
CA LEU A 674 4.27 -11.43 -9.06
C LEU A 674 3.50 -10.87 -10.27
N ALA A 675 2.35 -11.45 -10.60
CA ALA A 675 1.47 -10.96 -11.66
C ALA A 675 0.85 -9.60 -11.28
N ASP A 676 0.32 -9.47 -10.06
CA ASP A 676 -0.28 -8.24 -9.56
C ASP A 676 0.73 -7.08 -9.48
N ALA A 677 2.01 -7.38 -9.21
CA ALA A 677 3.10 -6.41 -9.17
C ALA A 677 3.58 -5.95 -10.56
N GLY A 678 3.08 -6.54 -11.65
CA GLY A 678 3.52 -6.25 -13.01
C GLY A 678 4.90 -6.82 -13.35
N ASN A 679 5.39 -7.82 -12.60
CA ASN A 679 6.73 -8.36 -12.79
C ASN A 679 6.83 -9.17 -14.09
N ILE A 680 5.72 -9.75 -14.57
CA ILE A 680 5.67 -10.51 -15.82
C ILE A 680 5.88 -9.57 -17.02
N GLU A 681 5.20 -8.43 -17.05
CA GLU A 681 5.36 -7.40 -18.08
C GLU A 681 6.77 -6.81 -18.04
N SER A 682 7.32 -6.56 -16.84
CA SER A 682 8.70 -6.08 -16.71
C SER A 682 9.69 -7.09 -17.29
N LEU A 683 9.49 -8.39 -17.06
CA LEU A 683 10.36 -9.45 -17.57
C LEU A 683 10.26 -9.60 -19.09
N CYS A 684 9.07 -9.41 -19.67
CA CYS A 684 8.87 -9.32 -21.12
C CYS A 684 9.70 -8.19 -21.73
N ASN A 685 9.64 -6.98 -21.15
CA ASN A 685 10.38 -5.82 -21.64
C ASN A 685 11.90 -6.04 -21.58
N ASP A 686 12.40 -6.62 -20.48
CA ASP A 686 13.82 -6.92 -20.34
C ASP A 686 14.31 -7.99 -21.33
N LEU A 687 13.46 -8.97 -21.62
CA LEU A 687 13.78 -9.99 -22.61
C LEU A 687 13.80 -9.41 -24.04
N GLU A 688 12.90 -8.47 -24.36
CA GLU A 688 12.94 -7.73 -25.62
C GLU A 688 14.21 -6.88 -25.74
N HIS A 689 14.61 -6.20 -24.67
CA HIS A 689 15.85 -5.45 -24.63
C HIS A 689 17.07 -6.34 -24.90
N PHE A 690 17.14 -7.50 -24.24
CA PHE A 690 18.20 -8.48 -24.44
C PHE A 690 18.32 -8.90 -25.91
N ARG A 691 17.18 -9.21 -26.55
CA ARG A 691 17.13 -9.57 -27.98
C ARG A 691 17.68 -8.46 -28.86
N ASP A 692 17.29 -7.23 -28.61
CA ASP A 692 17.61 -6.11 -29.50
C ASP A 692 19.10 -5.67 -29.39
N HIS A 693 19.77 -5.97 -28.27
CA HIS A 693 21.11 -5.45 -27.98
C HIS A 693 22.23 -6.50 -27.90
N PHE A 694 21.91 -7.76 -27.58
CA PHE A 694 22.90 -8.78 -27.21
C PHE A 694 22.76 -10.12 -27.94
N GLN A 695 21.60 -10.41 -28.55
CA GLN A 695 21.42 -11.53 -29.48
C GLN A 695 21.85 -11.13 -30.90
#